data_AF-A0A7Y5CP07-F1
#
_entry.id   AF-A0A7Y5CP07-F1
#
_cell.length_a   1.000
_cell.length_b   1.000
_cell.length_c   1.000
_cell.angle_alpha   90.00
_cell.angle_beta   90.00
_cell.angle_gamma   90.00
#
_symmetry.space_group_name_H-M   'P 1'
#
loop_
_entity.id
_entity.type
_entity.pdbx_description
1 polymer ?
#
loop_
_entity_poly.entity_id
_entity_poly.type
_entity_poly.pdbx_seq_one_letter_code
_entity_poly.pdbx_strand_id
1 'polypeptide(L)'
;MRKFSVLLCGWLLLAPLLAAGQTNPSPRHIVVLGSSTAEGVGPKDRNNAWVNRYRAYLQTLNTSHQVSNLARGGYTTYHILPDGLTPPAGRPAPDRERNITKALSLKPDGIIINLPSNDATSGYSVTEQLANYDAVLARAKSQGVPVWITTTQPRNLSASQRQNLMTMRDSTLARYGRRALDFWNVIATADGTINSLYDSGDGIHLNDAAHQILFDRVVAARVHQLALSDSAFLEMVQRASFEFFWQEANPSNGLIKDRSATGAACSIASVGFGLTAIAIAIDHGWITRAAGRERVLAALKTFWEKPQGREAQGKIGYKGFFYHFLDMNTALRAWNSELSSIDTALLLAGILDMKQYFTTADPAETQIRSLADSIYHRVDWNWMRNFQPNVLGGWFPETGFINWWWGGYNEAMIMNILGLGSPTHPLPTTIWPAWTSGYKWQTHYGYTYVNFPPLFGHQYSHCWIDFRNIQDAYMRGRGITYFENSRRATLAARAYAIANPGNWRGYGENVWGLTACDGPNGYRARGAPPAENDDGTIAPTAAGGSMPFAPEVCLPALRYMYETYGASLWTRYGFRDAFNLTQNWWGPDVIGIDEGPIVLMIENYRNGSVWQRFMQNADVQRGLQRAGFLPVTAVEGKNHGAPARFELAQNFPNPFNPSTLIRFSLPQPSRVQLRVFDLAGRVVATLVQGTLAGGPHEFVFDGRNLASGVYWYALEAGEFKQMRKAVLVK
;
A
#
# COMPACT_ATOMS: atom_id res chain seq x y z
N MET A 1 -19.35 53.07 -9.84
CA MET A 1 -19.49 53.69 -8.49
C MET A 1 -20.06 52.61 -7.58
N ARG A 2 -19.50 52.12 -6.46
CA ARG A 2 -18.42 52.54 -5.54
C ARG A 2 -17.74 51.30 -4.92
N LYS A 3 -16.40 51.38 -4.83
CA LYS A 3 -15.46 50.98 -3.75
C LYS A 3 -15.40 49.53 -3.22
N PHE A 4 -14.26 48.90 -3.55
CA PHE A 4 -13.42 48.05 -2.68
C PHE A 4 -13.16 48.69 -1.31
N SER A 5 -13.09 47.88 -0.23
CA SER A 5 -11.94 47.77 0.70
C SER A 5 -12.25 46.92 1.97
N VAL A 6 -11.39 45.92 2.17
CA VAL A 6 -10.75 45.47 3.43
C VAL A 6 -11.61 45.00 4.62
N LEU A 7 -11.53 43.69 4.90
CA LEU A 7 -11.27 43.16 6.26
C LEU A 7 -10.64 41.76 6.13
N LEU A 8 -9.32 41.78 5.93
CA LEU A 8 -8.41 40.69 6.26
C LEU A 8 -8.14 40.78 7.77
N CYS A 9 -8.39 39.70 8.51
CA CYS A 9 -7.93 39.34 9.87
C CYS A 9 -9.08 38.74 10.68
N GLY A 10 -9.05 37.42 10.92
CA GLY A 10 -9.92 36.80 11.92
C GLY A 10 -10.33 35.36 11.71
N TRP A 11 -9.51 34.47 11.13
CA TRP A 11 -9.82 33.03 11.04
C TRP A 11 -8.62 32.12 11.36
N LEU A 12 -7.74 32.53 12.27
CA LEU A 12 -6.56 31.75 12.69
C LEU A 12 -6.55 31.34 14.18
N LEU A 13 -7.67 31.44 14.91
CA LEU A 13 -7.66 31.24 16.37
C LEU A 13 -8.81 30.41 16.96
N LEU A 14 -9.33 29.41 16.25
CA LEU A 14 -10.25 28.42 16.84
C LEU A 14 -9.96 27.00 16.32
N ALA A 15 -8.80 26.47 16.70
CA ALA A 15 -8.55 25.04 16.74
C ALA A 15 -7.66 24.69 17.93
N PRO A 16 -8.22 24.61 19.15
CA PRO A 16 -7.71 23.62 20.07
C PRO A 16 -8.85 22.99 20.89
N LEU A 17 -9.39 21.85 20.43
CA LEU A 17 -10.15 20.90 21.26
C LEU A 17 -10.40 19.57 20.53
N LEU A 18 -9.41 19.04 19.81
CA LEU A 18 -9.43 17.67 19.27
C LEU A 18 -8.05 16.98 19.33
N ALA A 19 -7.14 17.48 20.18
CA ALA A 19 -5.78 16.94 20.35
C ALA A 19 -5.58 16.16 21.67
N ALA A 20 -6.64 15.68 22.31
CA ALA A 20 -6.51 14.82 23.49
C ALA A 20 -6.35 13.35 23.04
N GLY A 21 -5.16 13.00 22.58
CA GLY A 21 -4.82 11.63 22.19
C GLY A 21 -3.64 11.48 21.23
N GLN A 22 -3.14 12.58 20.63
CA GLN A 22 -1.90 12.53 19.87
C GLN A 22 -0.73 12.54 20.86
N THR A 23 -0.04 11.40 20.97
CA THR A 23 1.32 11.36 21.51
C THR A 23 2.14 12.46 20.83
N ASN A 24 2.82 13.32 21.60
CA ASN A 24 3.73 14.32 21.06
C ASN A 24 4.59 13.67 19.96
N PRO A 25 4.63 14.23 18.74
CA PRO A 25 5.42 13.64 17.66
C PRO A 25 6.87 13.50 18.13
N SER A 26 7.47 12.34 17.88
CA SER A 26 8.85 12.05 18.29
C SER A 26 9.80 13.19 17.89
N PRO A 27 10.78 13.54 18.73
CA PRO A 27 11.74 14.60 18.41
C PRO A 27 12.37 14.37 17.03
N ARG A 28 12.44 15.42 16.20
CA ARG A 28 13.09 15.35 14.87
C ARG A 28 14.33 16.21 14.80
N HIS A 29 15.34 15.72 14.12
CA HIS A 29 16.57 16.42 13.81
C HIS A 29 16.68 16.67 12.30
N ILE A 30 16.57 17.93 11.90
CA ILE A 30 16.74 18.35 10.51
C ILE A 30 18.11 19.00 10.33
N VAL A 31 18.86 18.56 9.31
CA VAL A 31 20.15 19.16 8.95
C VAL A 31 20.00 19.99 7.67
N VAL A 32 20.55 21.19 7.66
CA VAL A 32 20.57 22.06 6.49
C VAL A 32 21.99 22.13 5.93
N LEU A 33 22.16 21.75 4.66
CA LEU A 33 23.35 22.01 3.85
C LEU A 33 23.05 23.17 2.91
N GLY A 34 24.02 24.01 2.60
CA GLY A 34 23.76 25.12 1.70
C GLY A 34 24.81 26.20 1.66
N SER A 35 24.43 27.34 1.07
CA SER A 35 25.29 28.53 0.97
C SER A 35 24.72 29.75 1.71
N SER A 36 25.09 30.97 1.29
CA SER A 36 24.87 32.22 2.02
C SER A 36 23.41 32.46 2.43
N THR A 37 22.43 32.16 1.56
CA THR A 37 21.00 32.26 1.92
C THR A 37 20.64 31.35 3.10
N ALA A 38 21.08 30.09 3.10
CA ALA A 38 20.83 29.18 4.23
C ALA A 38 21.66 29.53 5.47
N GLU A 39 22.88 30.07 5.31
CA GLU A 39 23.70 30.56 6.41
C GLU A 39 23.06 31.78 7.12
N GLY A 40 22.20 32.52 6.39
CA GLY A 40 21.38 33.62 6.88
C GLY A 40 21.82 35.00 6.42
N VAL A 41 22.44 35.11 5.24
CA VAL A 41 22.87 36.39 4.63
C VAL A 41 21.74 37.02 3.82
N GLY A 42 21.58 38.34 3.94
CA GLY A 42 20.58 39.15 3.23
C GLY A 42 19.55 39.83 4.13
N PRO A 43 18.91 39.10 5.07
CA PRO A 43 18.03 39.68 6.09
C PRO A 43 18.74 40.72 6.96
N LYS A 44 18.00 41.72 7.46
CA LYS A 44 18.55 42.74 8.38
C LYS A 44 18.89 42.17 9.76
N ASP A 45 18.07 41.22 10.21
CA ASP A 45 18.30 40.43 11.41
C ASP A 45 18.49 38.96 11.01
N ARG A 46 19.53 38.31 11.51
CA ARG A 46 19.77 36.89 11.25
C ARG A 46 18.62 36.01 11.71
N ASN A 47 17.84 36.40 12.72
CA ASN A 47 16.63 35.67 13.14
C ASN A 47 15.55 35.64 12.06
N ASN A 48 15.56 36.61 11.14
CA ASN A 48 14.66 36.64 10.01
C ASN A 48 15.07 35.67 8.88
N ALA A 49 16.26 35.06 8.95
CA ALA A 49 16.65 34.04 8.01
C ALA A 49 15.76 32.81 8.10
N TRP A 50 15.34 32.27 6.96
CA TRP A 50 14.42 31.14 6.86
C TRP A 50 14.80 29.93 7.73
N VAL A 51 16.10 29.60 7.86
CA VAL A 51 16.56 28.48 8.71
C VAL A 51 16.30 28.76 10.19
N ASN A 52 16.50 30.00 10.63
CA ASN A 52 16.25 30.40 12.02
C ASN A 52 14.75 30.51 12.31
N ARG A 53 13.95 31.03 11.37
CA ARG A 53 12.48 30.97 11.43
C ARG A 53 11.99 29.53 11.52
N TYR A 54 12.55 28.64 10.70
CA TYR A 54 12.19 27.21 10.69
C TYR A 54 12.56 26.51 12.00
N ARG A 55 13.74 26.81 12.55
CA ARG A 55 14.13 26.32 13.88
C ARG A 55 13.13 26.75 14.95
N ALA A 56 12.80 28.05 15.00
CA ALA A 56 11.84 28.58 15.97
C ALA A 56 10.45 27.94 15.81
N TYR A 57 9.97 27.77 14.57
CA TYR A 57 8.73 27.08 14.26
C TYR A 57 8.73 25.63 14.75
N LEU A 58 9.78 24.85 14.48
CA LEU A 58 9.81 23.45 14.96
C LEU A 58 9.82 23.35 16.49
N GLN A 59 10.44 24.32 17.17
CA GLN A 59 10.43 24.40 18.63
C GLN A 59 9.04 24.71 19.20
N THR A 60 8.14 25.37 18.45
CA THR A 60 6.74 25.54 18.87
C THR A 60 5.92 24.25 18.74
N LEU A 61 6.30 23.35 17.83
CA LEU A 61 5.63 22.05 17.64
C LEU A 61 6.06 21.03 18.70
N ASN A 62 7.35 20.94 18.98
CA ASN A 62 7.89 20.19 20.12
C ASN A 62 9.32 20.71 20.38
N THR A 63 9.57 21.15 21.61
CA THR A 63 10.82 21.80 22.05
C THR A 63 12.07 20.94 21.90
N SER A 64 11.90 19.62 21.71
CA SER A 64 12.99 18.67 21.46
C SER A 64 13.39 18.57 19.98
N HIS A 65 12.67 19.22 19.06
CA HIS A 65 13.10 19.32 17.66
C HIS A 65 14.42 20.08 17.54
N GLN A 66 15.29 19.62 16.63
CA GLN A 66 16.59 20.21 16.38
C GLN A 66 16.76 20.60 14.91
N VAL A 67 17.41 21.74 14.67
CA VAL A 67 17.85 22.17 13.34
C VAL A 67 19.32 22.53 13.36
N SER A 68 20.15 21.66 12.79
CA SER A 68 21.59 21.89 12.62
C SER A 68 21.85 22.53 11.26
N ASN A 69 22.38 23.75 11.27
CA ASN A 69 22.70 24.48 10.06
C ASN A 69 24.20 24.36 9.74
N LEU A 70 24.53 23.58 8.71
CA LEU A 70 25.89 23.39 8.22
C LEU A 70 26.23 24.30 7.04
N ALA A 71 25.27 25.11 6.55
CA ALA A 71 25.47 26.00 5.41
C ALA A 71 26.61 27.00 5.61
N ARG A 72 27.26 27.38 4.49
CA ARG A 72 28.38 28.33 4.48
C ARG A 72 28.44 29.12 3.16
N GLY A 73 28.55 30.44 3.28
CA GLY A 73 28.67 31.36 2.14
C GLY A 73 29.79 30.97 1.19
N GLY A 74 29.53 31.15 -0.11
CA GLY A 74 30.46 30.76 -1.19
C GLY A 74 30.37 29.30 -1.64
N TYR A 75 29.67 28.43 -0.90
CA TYR A 75 29.61 27.00 -1.24
C TYR A 75 28.93 26.71 -2.57
N THR A 76 29.49 25.72 -3.26
CA THR A 76 28.99 25.12 -4.50
C THR A 76 28.59 23.68 -4.24
N THR A 77 27.99 23.01 -5.23
CA THR A 77 27.63 21.58 -5.13
C THR A 77 28.82 20.67 -4.80
N TYR A 78 30.04 21.05 -5.18
CA TYR A 78 31.26 20.29 -4.87
C TYR A 78 31.59 20.23 -3.37
N HIS A 79 31.34 21.32 -2.63
CA HIS A 79 31.69 21.39 -1.21
C HIS A 79 30.87 20.41 -0.37
N ILE A 80 29.65 20.07 -0.81
CA ILE A 80 28.72 19.21 -0.07
C ILE A 80 28.80 17.73 -0.47
N LEU A 81 29.70 17.36 -1.40
CA LEU A 81 29.92 15.98 -1.83
C LEU A 81 30.37 15.08 -0.68
N PRO A 82 30.09 13.77 -0.74
CA PRO A 82 30.54 12.83 0.29
C PRO A 82 32.07 12.74 0.37
N ASP A 83 32.54 12.27 1.51
CA ASP A 83 33.96 12.04 1.77
C ASP A 83 34.50 10.98 0.81
N GLY A 84 35.76 11.13 0.42
CA GLY A 84 36.45 10.17 -0.45
C GLY A 84 36.15 10.34 -1.94
N LEU A 85 35.25 11.25 -2.34
CA LEU A 85 35.17 11.67 -3.74
C LEU A 85 36.25 12.71 -4.06
N THR A 86 36.94 12.49 -5.18
CA THR A 86 37.92 13.43 -5.73
C THR A 86 37.26 14.22 -6.87
N PRO A 87 37.04 15.54 -6.69
CA PRO A 87 36.52 16.38 -7.76
C PRO A 87 37.46 16.48 -8.97
N PRO A 88 36.94 16.83 -10.15
CA PRO A 88 37.78 17.17 -11.31
C PRO A 88 38.79 18.28 -10.99
N ALA A 89 39.90 18.31 -11.73
CA ALA A 89 40.91 19.36 -11.59
C ALA A 89 40.30 20.77 -11.70
N GLY A 90 40.67 21.67 -10.80
CA GLY A 90 40.13 23.04 -10.75
C GLY A 90 38.77 23.17 -10.05
N ARG A 91 38.26 22.11 -9.41
CA ARG A 91 37.08 22.15 -8.54
C ARG A 91 37.49 22.06 -7.07
N PRO A 92 36.77 22.72 -6.15
CA PRO A 92 37.10 22.69 -4.73
C PRO A 92 36.85 21.30 -4.15
N ALA A 93 37.68 20.89 -3.20
CA ALA A 93 37.50 19.64 -2.47
C ALA A 93 36.21 19.68 -1.60
N PRO A 94 35.58 18.53 -1.31
CA PRO A 94 34.47 18.48 -0.37
C PRO A 94 34.90 18.94 1.01
N ASP A 95 34.07 19.75 1.69
CA ASP A 95 34.33 20.19 3.05
C ASP A 95 33.82 19.15 4.06
N ARG A 96 34.75 18.41 4.66
CA ARG A 96 34.47 17.32 5.60
C ARG A 96 33.72 17.76 6.85
N GLU A 97 33.74 19.05 7.20
CA GLU A 97 33.01 19.57 8.34
C GLU A 97 31.60 20.04 8.00
N ARG A 98 31.23 20.10 6.72
CA ARG A 98 29.97 20.72 6.25
C ARG A 98 29.38 20.05 5.01
N ASN A 99 29.74 18.80 4.73
CA ASN A 99 29.21 18.04 3.62
C ASN A 99 28.16 17.01 4.03
N ILE A 100 27.69 16.21 3.06
CA ILE A 100 26.71 15.16 3.32
C ILE A 100 27.21 14.10 4.31
N THR A 101 28.51 13.79 4.35
CA THR A 101 29.05 12.83 5.32
C THR A 101 28.91 13.36 6.73
N LYS A 102 29.28 14.63 6.94
CA LYS A 102 29.07 15.29 8.22
C LYS A 102 27.61 15.36 8.58
N ALA A 103 26.75 15.78 7.64
CA ALA A 103 25.31 15.89 7.87
C ALA A 103 24.75 14.56 8.39
N LEU A 104 25.08 13.44 7.76
CA LEU A 104 24.64 12.11 8.18
C LEU A 104 25.24 11.66 9.52
N SER A 105 26.46 12.08 9.85
CA SER A 105 27.06 11.78 11.17
C SER A 105 26.27 12.36 12.34
N LEU A 106 25.47 13.41 12.10
CA LEU A 106 24.57 14.00 13.08
C LEU A 106 23.28 13.20 13.29
N LYS A 107 23.09 12.07 12.58
CA LYS A 107 21.89 11.23 12.59
C LYS A 107 20.59 12.01 12.31
N PRO A 108 20.54 12.80 11.22
CA PRO A 108 19.36 13.56 10.88
C PRO A 108 18.22 12.63 10.52
N ASP A 109 17.01 13.03 10.91
CA ASP A 109 15.81 12.41 10.38
C ASP A 109 15.50 12.94 8.96
N GLY A 110 15.97 14.13 8.59
CA GLY A 110 15.86 14.67 7.23
C GLY A 110 16.87 15.77 6.91
N ILE A 111 17.15 15.98 5.62
CA ILE A 111 18.14 16.97 5.14
C ILE A 111 17.51 17.95 4.15
N ILE A 112 17.77 19.24 4.30
CA ILE A 112 17.44 20.26 3.29
C ILE A 112 18.74 20.77 2.67
N ILE A 113 18.82 20.80 1.34
CA ILE A 113 19.93 21.38 0.60
C ILE A 113 19.47 22.67 -0.06
N ASN A 114 20.01 23.80 0.40
CA ASN A 114 19.73 25.12 -0.15
C ASN A 114 21.00 25.75 -0.74
N LEU A 115 21.22 25.50 -2.02
CA LEU A 115 22.25 26.16 -2.81
C LEU A 115 21.58 27.19 -3.74
N PRO A 116 21.73 28.50 -3.48
CA PRO A 116 21.34 29.56 -4.41
C PRO A 116 22.09 29.42 -5.76
N SER A 117 23.23 28.70 -5.68
CA SER A 117 24.12 28.14 -6.71
C SER A 117 25.26 29.04 -7.20
N ASN A 118 26.22 29.29 -6.33
CA ASN A 118 27.51 29.88 -6.70
C ASN A 118 28.24 29.10 -7.82
N ASP A 119 27.80 27.87 -8.10
CA ASP A 119 28.14 27.06 -9.27
C ASP A 119 28.00 27.82 -10.58
N ALA A 120 26.90 28.57 -10.79
CA ALA A 120 26.70 29.37 -11.99
C ALA A 120 27.75 30.51 -12.11
N THR A 121 28.06 31.17 -10.99
CA THR A 121 29.12 32.20 -10.93
C THR A 121 30.50 31.59 -11.19
N SER A 122 30.71 30.34 -10.79
CA SER A 122 31.96 29.59 -10.98
C SER A 122 32.08 28.91 -12.35
N GLY A 123 31.07 29.06 -13.22
CA GLY A 123 31.05 28.50 -14.57
C GLY A 123 30.80 26.98 -14.62
N TYR A 124 30.16 26.40 -13.61
CA TYR A 124 29.88 24.96 -13.57
C TYR A 124 28.59 24.65 -14.32
N SER A 125 28.61 23.62 -15.17
CA SER A 125 27.45 23.24 -15.95
C SER A 125 26.32 22.67 -15.08
N VAL A 126 25.08 22.73 -15.57
CA VAL A 126 23.93 22.08 -14.91
C VAL A 126 24.15 20.58 -14.79
N THR A 127 24.77 19.95 -15.80
CA THR A 127 25.12 18.53 -15.78
C THR A 127 26.05 18.17 -14.63
N GLU A 128 27.10 18.97 -14.38
CA GLU A 128 27.99 18.78 -13.23
C GLU A 128 27.24 18.92 -11.90
N GLN A 129 26.39 19.95 -11.77
CA GLN A 129 25.62 20.19 -10.56
C GLN A 129 24.67 19.02 -10.24
N LEU A 130 23.98 18.48 -11.25
CA LEU A 130 23.09 17.34 -11.10
C LEU A 130 23.85 16.05 -10.77
N ALA A 131 25.03 15.81 -11.37
CA ALA A 131 25.87 14.67 -11.02
C ALA A 131 26.34 14.73 -9.56
N ASN A 132 26.65 15.94 -9.05
CA ASN A 132 26.99 16.13 -7.65
C ASN A 132 25.80 15.85 -6.72
N TYR A 133 24.60 16.29 -7.08
CA TYR A 133 23.40 15.94 -6.33
C TYR A 133 23.10 14.44 -6.35
N ASP A 134 23.33 13.75 -7.46
CA ASP A 134 23.16 12.30 -7.53
C ASP A 134 24.09 11.58 -6.54
N ALA A 135 25.35 12.01 -6.42
CA ALA A 135 26.29 11.47 -5.43
C ALA A 135 25.85 11.74 -3.97
N VAL A 136 25.40 12.97 -3.68
CA VAL A 136 24.88 13.34 -2.36
C VAL A 136 23.63 12.53 -2.00
N LEU A 137 22.68 12.42 -2.93
CA LEU A 137 21.44 11.67 -2.74
C LEU A 137 21.69 10.17 -2.59
N ALA A 138 22.62 9.60 -3.36
CA ALA A 138 23.02 8.20 -3.19
C ALA A 138 23.58 7.94 -1.79
N ARG A 139 24.39 8.88 -1.26
CA ARG A 139 24.93 8.78 0.11
C ARG A 139 23.82 8.86 1.16
N ALA A 140 22.91 9.83 1.07
CA ALA A 140 21.79 9.94 2.01
C ALA A 140 20.86 8.72 1.96
N LYS A 141 20.54 8.25 0.75
CA LYS A 141 19.73 7.04 0.52
C LYS A 141 20.35 5.80 1.15
N SER A 142 21.68 5.67 1.15
CA SER A 142 22.38 4.55 1.80
C SER A 142 22.15 4.47 3.31
N GLN A 143 21.68 5.55 3.95
CA GLN A 143 21.32 5.60 5.36
C GLN A 143 19.82 5.84 5.60
N GLY A 144 18.98 5.72 4.56
CA GLY A 144 17.54 5.90 4.67
C GLY A 144 17.09 7.33 4.98
N VAL A 145 17.96 8.33 4.82
CA VAL A 145 17.64 9.72 5.17
C VAL A 145 17.07 10.46 3.95
N PRO A 146 15.83 11.00 4.02
CA PRO A 146 15.25 11.79 2.94
C PRO A 146 15.90 13.16 2.82
N VAL A 147 15.98 13.66 1.57
CA VAL A 147 16.64 14.93 1.22
C VAL A 147 15.70 15.78 0.38
N TRP A 148 15.52 17.05 0.77
CA TRP A 148 14.85 18.08 -0.02
C TRP A 148 15.88 19.00 -0.66
N ILE A 149 15.67 19.37 -1.91
CA ILE A 149 16.56 20.24 -2.67
C ILE A 149 15.79 21.49 -3.04
N THR A 150 16.25 22.66 -2.63
CA THR A 150 15.66 23.91 -3.10
C THR A 150 16.07 24.16 -4.56
N THR A 151 15.24 24.87 -5.32
CA THR A 151 15.72 25.44 -6.58
C THR A 151 16.89 26.39 -6.32
N THR A 152 17.59 26.76 -7.40
CA THR A 152 18.44 27.94 -7.42
C THR A 152 17.63 29.20 -7.09
N GLN A 153 18.31 30.33 -6.91
CA GLN A 153 17.68 31.63 -6.61
C GLN A 153 18.05 32.65 -7.68
N PRO A 154 17.17 33.62 -7.98
CA PRO A 154 17.46 34.69 -8.93
C PRO A 154 18.61 35.56 -8.43
N ARG A 155 19.46 36.02 -9.36
CA ARG A 155 20.61 36.89 -9.06
C ARG A 155 20.89 37.82 -10.24
N ASN A 156 21.45 38.98 -9.96
CA ASN A 156 21.85 39.98 -10.95
C ASN A 156 23.21 39.60 -11.57
N LEU A 157 23.22 38.49 -12.30
CA LEU A 157 24.37 37.94 -13.01
C LEU A 157 24.29 38.21 -14.52
N SER A 158 25.36 37.83 -15.24
CA SER A 158 25.35 37.86 -16.70
C SER A 158 24.22 36.98 -17.27
N ALA A 159 23.79 37.27 -18.49
CA ALA A 159 22.68 36.55 -19.12
C ALA A 159 22.93 35.02 -19.21
N SER A 160 24.17 34.60 -19.51
CA SER A 160 24.53 33.18 -19.57
C SER A 160 24.48 32.50 -18.21
N GLN A 161 24.92 33.19 -17.15
CA GLN A 161 24.85 32.67 -15.79
C GLN A 161 23.40 32.57 -15.30
N ARG A 162 22.54 33.55 -15.59
CA ARG A 162 21.10 33.47 -15.30
C ARG A 162 20.42 32.33 -16.04
N GLN A 163 20.79 32.08 -17.30
CA GLN A 163 20.28 30.94 -18.05
C GLN A 163 20.66 29.60 -17.39
N ASN A 164 21.89 29.49 -16.86
CA ASN A 164 22.31 28.32 -16.07
C ASN A 164 21.45 28.15 -14.82
N LEU A 165 21.22 29.23 -14.04
CA LEU A 165 20.35 29.22 -12.86
C LEU A 165 18.94 28.72 -13.19
N MET A 166 18.32 29.26 -14.24
CA MET A 166 16.97 28.89 -14.66
C MET A 166 16.88 27.44 -15.15
N THR A 167 17.89 26.99 -15.91
CA THR A 167 17.95 25.60 -16.37
C THR A 167 18.10 24.63 -15.20
N MET A 168 18.91 24.98 -14.20
CA MET A 168 19.06 24.20 -12.97
C MET A 168 17.78 24.22 -12.11
N ARG A 169 17.08 25.36 -12.01
CA ARG A 169 15.75 25.47 -11.37
C ARG A 169 14.78 24.48 -12.00
N ASP A 170 14.62 24.52 -13.32
CA ASP A 170 13.69 23.65 -14.04
C ASP A 170 14.05 22.18 -13.88
N SER A 171 15.35 21.88 -13.96
CA SER A 171 15.87 20.53 -13.71
C SER A 171 15.57 20.06 -12.28
N THR A 172 15.68 20.94 -11.28
CA THR A 172 15.39 20.62 -9.88
C THR A 172 13.91 20.29 -9.69
N LEU A 173 13.01 21.14 -10.22
CA LEU A 173 11.56 20.94 -10.13
C LEU A 173 11.12 19.65 -10.85
N ALA A 174 11.66 19.41 -12.05
CA ALA A 174 11.34 18.22 -12.83
C ALA A 174 11.88 16.93 -12.20
N ARG A 175 13.10 16.95 -11.66
CA ARG A 175 13.80 15.74 -11.19
C ARG A 175 13.38 15.30 -9.80
N TYR A 176 13.13 16.24 -8.88
CA TYR A 176 12.95 15.91 -7.47
C TYR A 176 11.49 15.98 -6.98
N GLY A 177 10.54 16.39 -7.84
CA GLY A 177 9.11 16.36 -7.55
C GLY A 177 8.77 17.02 -6.21
N ARG A 178 8.08 16.30 -5.32
CA ARG A 178 7.71 16.77 -3.96
C ARG A 178 8.89 17.04 -3.02
N ARG A 179 10.11 16.59 -3.38
CA ARG A 179 11.36 16.92 -2.66
C ARG A 179 12.06 18.15 -3.24
N ALA A 180 11.53 18.76 -4.30
CA ALA A 180 11.96 20.06 -4.77
C ALA A 180 11.24 21.17 -3.98
N LEU A 181 11.98 22.14 -3.45
CA LEU A 181 11.43 23.32 -2.82
C LEU A 181 11.65 24.52 -3.74
N ASP A 182 10.57 25.04 -4.30
CA ASP A 182 10.63 26.24 -5.13
C ASP A 182 11.15 27.42 -4.31
N PHE A 183 12.32 27.96 -4.61
CA PHE A 183 12.90 29.15 -3.98
C PHE A 183 13.04 30.29 -5.03
N TRP A 184 12.28 30.19 -6.12
CA TRP A 184 12.40 31.04 -7.30
C TRP A 184 11.13 31.84 -7.62
N ASN A 185 9.98 31.17 -7.75
CA ASN A 185 8.74 31.83 -8.19
C ASN A 185 8.35 32.95 -7.22
N VAL A 186 7.69 34.00 -7.71
CA VAL A 186 7.39 35.25 -6.98
C VAL A 186 8.64 36.11 -6.68
N ILE A 187 9.79 35.50 -6.39
CA ILE A 187 11.03 36.21 -6.03
C ILE A 187 11.79 36.71 -7.27
N ALA A 188 11.74 35.97 -8.36
CA ALA A 188 12.41 36.30 -9.60
C ALA A 188 11.57 37.18 -10.54
N THR A 189 12.24 38.02 -11.32
CA THR A 189 11.68 38.58 -12.55
C THR A 189 11.66 37.52 -13.67
N ALA A 190 11.02 37.85 -14.80
CA ALA A 190 10.95 36.96 -15.96
C ALA A 190 12.33 36.63 -16.56
N ASP A 191 13.30 37.54 -16.44
CA ASP A 191 14.66 37.34 -16.95
C ASP A 191 15.57 36.63 -15.92
N GLY A 192 15.07 36.33 -14.72
CA GLY A 192 15.83 35.64 -13.67
C GLY A 192 16.77 36.53 -12.86
N THR A 193 16.59 37.85 -12.96
CA THR A 193 17.11 38.79 -11.96
C THR A 193 16.22 38.79 -10.72
N ILE A 194 16.75 39.33 -9.63
CA ILE A 194 15.98 39.45 -8.39
C ILE A 194 14.95 40.57 -8.54
N ASN A 195 13.69 40.30 -8.17
CA ASN A 195 12.72 41.37 -8.08
C ASN A 195 13.14 42.32 -6.95
N SER A 196 13.15 43.62 -7.23
CA SER A 196 13.64 44.64 -6.29
C SER A 196 12.89 44.67 -4.95
N LEU A 197 11.66 44.16 -4.89
CA LEU A 197 10.91 43.98 -3.63
C LEU A 197 11.57 42.97 -2.68
N TYR A 198 12.37 42.06 -3.22
CA TYR A 198 12.95 40.92 -2.53
C TYR A 198 14.48 40.97 -2.44
N ASP A 199 15.11 41.98 -3.04
CA ASP A 199 16.55 42.22 -3.00
C ASP A 199 16.98 42.83 -1.66
N SER A 200 18.10 42.35 -1.12
CA SER A 200 18.76 43.01 0.02
C SER A 200 19.53 44.28 -0.36
N GLY A 201 19.63 44.57 -1.67
CA GLY A 201 20.27 45.76 -2.23
C GLY A 201 21.64 45.49 -2.86
N ASP A 202 22.07 44.23 -2.93
CA ASP A 202 23.35 43.82 -3.51
C ASP A 202 23.20 43.00 -4.80
N GLY A 203 21.96 42.70 -5.22
CA GLY A 203 21.67 41.90 -6.40
C GLY A 203 22.05 40.43 -6.28
N ILE A 204 22.42 39.95 -5.08
CA ILE A 204 22.90 38.59 -4.83
C ILE A 204 22.05 37.89 -3.76
N HIS A 205 21.68 38.61 -2.70
CA HIS A 205 21.01 38.06 -1.54
C HIS A 205 19.55 38.54 -1.42
N LEU A 206 18.77 37.73 -0.72
CA LEU A 206 17.35 37.94 -0.50
C LEU A 206 17.14 38.71 0.81
N ASN A 207 16.20 39.66 0.83
CA ASN A 207 15.86 40.41 2.04
C ASN A 207 14.92 39.66 3.01
N ASP A 208 14.53 40.31 4.10
CA ASP A 208 13.64 39.77 5.12
C ASP A 208 12.33 39.19 4.54
N ALA A 209 11.72 39.89 3.57
CA ALA A 209 10.43 39.50 2.98
C ALA A 209 10.56 38.23 2.13
N ALA A 210 11.64 38.09 1.36
CA ALA A 210 11.88 36.87 0.63
C ALA A 210 12.22 35.70 1.55
N HIS A 211 12.99 35.90 2.62
CA HIS A 211 13.24 34.85 3.60
C HIS A 211 11.97 34.37 4.32
N GLN A 212 10.95 35.22 4.48
CA GLN A 212 9.63 34.79 4.94
C GLN A 212 8.97 33.82 3.94
N ILE A 213 8.98 34.15 2.65
CA ILE A 213 8.46 33.27 1.59
C ILE A 213 9.19 31.92 1.59
N LEU A 214 10.52 31.95 1.69
CA LEU A 214 11.33 30.72 1.75
C LEU A 214 10.95 29.84 2.95
N PHE A 215 10.79 30.45 4.12
CA PHE A 215 10.33 29.76 5.33
C PHE A 215 8.94 29.15 5.15
N ASP A 216 7.98 29.91 4.61
CA ASP A 216 6.61 29.44 4.40
C ASP A 216 6.58 28.21 3.48
N ARG A 217 7.43 28.18 2.45
CA ARG A 217 7.55 27.03 1.55
C ARG A 217 8.15 25.79 2.22
N VAL A 218 9.14 25.97 3.10
CA VAL A 218 9.71 24.87 3.88
C VAL A 218 8.68 24.30 4.87
N VAL A 219 7.90 25.16 5.52
CA VAL A 219 6.80 24.73 6.41
C VAL A 219 5.72 24.00 5.63
N ALA A 220 5.30 24.53 4.48
CA ALA A 220 4.29 23.92 3.62
C ALA A 220 4.73 22.55 3.07
N ALA A 221 6.03 22.35 2.85
CA ALA A 221 6.60 21.07 2.44
C ALA A 221 6.65 20.03 3.56
N ARG A 222 6.33 20.41 4.80
CA ARG A 222 6.24 19.54 5.98
C ARG A 222 7.48 18.65 6.15
N VAL A 223 8.67 19.21 5.95
CA VAL A 223 9.95 18.47 6.01
C VAL A 223 10.17 17.74 7.35
N HIS A 224 9.56 18.24 8.43
CA HIS A 224 9.58 17.61 9.76
C HIS A 224 8.61 16.44 9.91
N GLN A 225 7.59 16.33 9.05
CA GLN A 225 6.71 15.16 8.94
C GLN A 225 7.35 14.17 7.96
N LEU A 226 8.46 13.58 8.38
CA LEU A 226 9.18 12.64 7.54
C LEU A 226 8.27 11.46 7.23
N ALA A 227 8.24 11.08 5.96
CA ALA A 227 7.40 10.00 5.46
C ALA A 227 7.54 8.78 6.38
N LEU A 228 6.39 8.31 6.89
CA LEU A 228 6.32 7.07 7.67
C LEU A 228 7.10 5.99 6.92
N SER A 229 7.88 5.16 7.63
CA SER A 229 8.42 3.94 7.02
C SER A 229 7.29 3.14 6.39
N ASP A 230 7.59 2.29 5.41
CA ASP A 230 6.55 1.48 4.75
C ASP A 230 5.74 0.65 5.75
N SER A 231 6.40 0.06 6.75
CA SER A 231 5.73 -0.64 7.84
C SER A 231 4.87 0.30 8.70
N ALA A 232 5.34 1.49 9.04
CA ALA A 232 4.58 2.43 9.86
C ALA A 232 3.39 3.06 9.10
N PHE A 233 3.54 3.25 7.79
CA PHE A 233 2.46 3.71 6.92
C PHE A 233 1.37 2.64 6.80
N LEU A 234 1.75 1.39 6.55
CA LEU A 234 0.78 0.29 6.50
C LEU A 234 0.10 0.06 7.85
N GLU A 235 0.82 0.17 8.97
CA GLU A 235 0.22 0.15 10.32
C GLU A 235 -0.84 1.25 10.48
N MET A 236 -0.52 2.48 10.08
CA MET A 236 -1.45 3.61 10.14
C MET A 236 -2.69 3.35 9.29
N VAL A 237 -2.52 2.85 8.05
CA VAL A 237 -3.63 2.54 7.16
C VAL A 237 -4.52 1.44 7.73
N GLN A 238 -3.91 0.33 8.09
CA GLN A 238 -4.62 -0.83 8.63
C GLN A 238 -5.38 -0.50 9.91
N ARG A 239 -4.77 0.27 10.83
CA ARG A 239 -5.43 0.68 12.07
C ARG A 239 -6.58 1.64 11.82
N ALA A 240 -6.40 2.64 10.94
CA ALA A 240 -7.47 3.59 10.63
C ALA A 240 -8.68 2.87 10.01
N SER A 241 -8.44 1.97 9.05
CA SER A 241 -9.48 1.12 8.46
C SER A 241 -10.16 0.22 9.50
N PHE A 242 -9.41 -0.33 10.46
CA PHE A 242 -10.00 -1.12 11.56
C PHE A 242 -10.96 -0.30 12.44
N GLU A 243 -10.68 0.98 12.70
CA GLU A 243 -11.54 1.82 13.53
C GLU A 243 -12.98 1.91 12.99
N PHE A 244 -13.19 1.74 11.68
CA PHE A 244 -14.55 1.63 11.13
C PHE A 244 -15.31 0.45 11.76
N PHE A 245 -14.74 -0.75 11.72
CA PHE A 245 -15.37 -1.96 12.25
C PHE A 245 -15.55 -1.92 13.77
N TRP A 246 -14.74 -1.14 14.47
CA TRP A 246 -14.85 -1.00 15.91
C TRP A 246 -15.89 0.04 16.35
N GLN A 247 -15.86 1.22 15.73
CA GLN A 247 -16.59 2.43 16.13
C GLN A 247 -17.96 2.55 15.46
N GLU A 248 -18.10 2.04 14.22
CA GLU A 248 -19.37 2.02 13.48
C GLU A 248 -20.17 0.72 13.69
N ALA A 249 -19.78 -0.06 14.69
CA ALA A 249 -20.50 -1.25 15.13
C ALA A 249 -21.43 -0.93 16.31
N ASN A 250 -22.57 -1.61 16.36
CA ASN A 250 -23.40 -1.62 17.55
C ASN A 250 -22.80 -2.61 18.57
N PRO A 251 -22.27 -2.14 19.71
CA PRO A 251 -21.56 -3.01 20.65
C PRO A 251 -22.47 -4.04 21.33
N SER A 252 -23.78 -3.80 21.41
CA SER A 252 -24.73 -4.68 22.10
C SER A 252 -25.11 -5.93 21.31
N ASN A 253 -25.08 -5.85 19.97
CA ASN A 253 -25.48 -6.95 19.09
C ASN A 253 -24.38 -7.34 18.09
N GLY A 254 -23.26 -6.60 18.03
CA GLY A 254 -22.12 -6.88 17.17
C GLY A 254 -22.36 -6.62 15.68
N LEU A 255 -23.49 -6.02 15.29
CA LEU A 255 -23.73 -5.61 13.90
C LEU A 255 -22.83 -4.43 13.52
N ILE A 256 -22.43 -4.37 12.26
CA ILE A 256 -21.53 -3.35 11.72
C ILE A 256 -22.24 -2.67 10.55
N LYS A 257 -22.21 -1.34 10.52
CA LYS A 257 -22.78 -0.57 9.42
C LYS A 257 -22.20 -0.98 8.07
N ASP A 258 -22.99 -0.78 7.03
CA ASP A 258 -22.54 -0.84 5.64
C ASP A 258 -21.49 0.24 5.34
N ARG A 259 -21.77 1.47 5.79
CA ARG A 259 -20.95 2.65 5.53
C ARG A 259 -20.98 3.64 6.69
N SER A 260 -20.05 4.60 6.69
CA SER A 260 -19.92 5.59 7.76
C SER A 260 -21.03 6.66 7.81
N ALA A 261 -21.96 6.64 6.85
CA ALA A 261 -23.07 7.57 6.83
C ALA A 261 -23.93 7.46 8.11
N THR A 262 -24.42 8.62 8.58
CA THR A 262 -25.36 8.67 9.71
C THR A 262 -26.63 7.88 9.37
N GLY A 263 -27.02 6.96 10.24
CA GLY A 263 -28.23 6.14 10.06
C GLY A 263 -28.11 5.00 9.05
N ALA A 264 -26.91 4.68 8.56
CA ALA A 264 -26.71 3.53 7.68
C ALA A 264 -27.17 2.21 8.34
N ALA A 265 -27.75 1.32 7.53
CA ALA A 265 -28.09 -0.04 7.93
C ALA A 265 -26.82 -0.90 8.13
N CYS A 266 -26.98 -2.06 8.76
CA CYS A 266 -25.95 -3.09 8.82
C CYS A 266 -25.81 -3.77 7.46
N SER A 267 -24.58 -4.02 7.00
CA SER A 267 -24.29 -4.99 5.94
C SER A 267 -23.70 -6.25 6.56
N ILE A 268 -24.25 -7.43 6.27
CA ILE A 268 -23.73 -8.68 6.85
C ILE A 268 -22.33 -9.03 6.33
N ALA A 269 -21.96 -8.59 5.13
CA ALA A 269 -20.60 -8.74 4.61
C ALA A 269 -19.61 -7.86 5.38
N SER A 270 -20.00 -6.63 5.72
CA SER A 270 -19.23 -5.75 6.61
C SER A 270 -18.96 -6.41 7.96
N VAL A 271 -19.96 -7.13 8.51
CA VAL A 271 -19.76 -7.93 9.73
C VAL A 271 -18.74 -9.05 9.52
N GLY A 272 -18.80 -9.79 8.41
CA GLY A 272 -17.83 -10.84 8.08
C GLY A 272 -16.38 -10.35 8.06
N PHE A 273 -16.12 -9.25 7.36
CA PHE A 273 -14.81 -8.60 7.36
C PHE A 273 -14.42 -8.10 8.76
N GLY A 274 -15.34 -7.42 9.46
CA GLY A 274 -15.09 -6.86 10.78
C GLY A 274 -14.79 -7.89 11.86
N LEU A 275 -15.43 -9.06 11.83
CA LEU A 275 -15.11 -10.17 12.74
C LEU A 275 -13.65 -10.59 12.59
N THR A 276 -13.17 -10.74 11.36
CA THR A 276 -11.76 -11.07 11.07
C THR A 276 -10.84 -9.93 11.49
N ALA A 277 -11.23 -8.67 11.24
CA ALA A 277 -10.48 -7.48 11.63
C ALA A 277 -10.31 -7.36 13.16
N ILE A 278 -11.27 -7.86 13.96
CA ILE A 278 -11.15 -7.93 15.43
C ILE A 278 -9.96 -8.80 15.87
N ALA A 279 -9.75 -9.97 15.24
CA ALA A 279 -8.59 -10.81 15.55
C ALA A 279 -7.26 -10.08 15.27
N ILE A 280 -7.18 -9.38 14.14
CA ILE A 280 -6.01 -8.57 13.76
C ILE A 280 -5.75 -7.48 14.81
N ALA A 281 -6.80 -6.78 15.23
CA ALA A 281 -6.67 -5.72 16.22
C ALA A 281 -6.24 -6.21 17.61
N ILE A 282 -6.60 -7.45 17.98
CA ILE A 282 -6.10 -8.08 19.21
C ILE A 282 -4.60 -8.40 19.06
N ASP A 283 -4.19 -8.98 17.92
CA ASP A 283 -2.79 -9.35 17.66
C ASP A 283 -1.87 -8.13 17.63
N HIS A 284 -2.37 -6.99 17.14
CA HIS A 284 -1.67 -5.70 17.17
C HIS A 284 -1.78 -4.94 18.51
N GLY A 285 -2.60 -5.42 19.44
CA GLY A 285 -2.84 -4.76 20.73
C GLY A 285 -3.62 -3.44 20.64
N TRP A 286 -4.36 -3.19 19.56
CA TRP A 286 -5.25 -2.03 19.44
C TRP A 286 -6.47 -2.15 20.35
N ILE A 287 -6.92 -3.39 20.58
CA ILE A 287 -7.97 -3.74 21.54
C ILE A 287 -7.51 -4.93 22.40
N THR A 288 -8.16 -5.13 23.54
CA THR A 288 -7.89 -6.32 24.37
C THR A 288 -8.62 -7.55 23.82
N ARG A 289 -8.04 -8.73 24.04
CA ARG A 289 -8.69 -10.02 23.69
C ARG A 289 -10.08 -10.16 24.32
N ALA A 290 -10.24 -9.70 25.57
CA ALA A 290 -11.51 -9.75 26.28
C ALA A 290 -12.60 -8.90 25.57
N ALA A 291 -12.27 -7.67 25.18
CA ALA A 291 -13.20 -6.79 24.48
C ALA A 291 -13.56 -7.32 23.08
N GLY A 292 -12.57 -7.84 22.35
CA GLY A 292 -12.83 -8.46 21.04
C GLY A 292 -13.70 -9.72 21.15
N ARG A 293 -13.45 -10.57 22.16
CA ARG A 293 -14.26 -11.77 22.45
C ARG A 293 -15.70 -11.42 22.77
N GLU A 294 -15.94 -10.40 23.59
CA GLU A 294 -17.29 -9.93 23.92
C GLU A 294 -18.04 -9.48 22.66
N ARG A 295 -17.39 -8.67 21.82
CA ARG A 295 -17.97 -8.18 20.56
C ARG A 295 -18.33 -9.32 19.60
N VAL A 296 -17.42 -10.28 19.43
CA VAL A 296 -17.64 -11.45 18.56
C VAL A 296 -18.76 -12.32 19.09
N LEU A 297 -18.80 -12.58 20.40
CA LEU A 297 -19.87 -13.37 21.00
C LEU A 297 -21.25 -12.70 20.85
N ALA A 298 -21.33 -11.37 21.00
CA ALA A 298 -22.56 -10.62 20.77
C ALA A 298 -23.08 -10.75 19.32
N ALA A 299 -22.18 -10.65 18.34
CA ALA A 299 -22.51 -10.87 16.93
C ALA A 299 -23.06 -12.28 16.67
N LEU A 300 -22.34 -13.31 17.11
CA LEU A 300 -22.74 -14.70 16.88
C LEU A 300 -24.06 -15.03 17.58
N LYS A 301 -24.29 -14.54 18.80
CA LYS A 301 -25.60 -14.68 19.47
C LYS A 301 -26.72 -14.04 18.66
N THR A 302 -26.52 -12.83 18.15
CA THR A 302 -27.50 -12.14 17.31
C THR A 302 -27.87 -12.97 16.08
N PHE A 303 -26.88 -13.45 15.32
CA PHE A 303 -27.13 -14.28 14.12
C PHE A 303 -27.72 -15.65 14.44
N TRP A 304 -27.49 -16.18 15.63
CA TRP A 304 -28.06 -17.45 16.05
C TRP A 304 -29.50 -17.32 16.55
N GLU A 305 -29.76 -16.38 17.46
CA GLU A 305 -30.98 -16.26 18.27
C GLU A 305 -32.11 -15.49 17.57
N LYS A 306 -31.78 -14.58 16.64
CA LYS A 306 -32.80 -13.81 15.91
C LYS A 306 -33.62 -14.73 14.98
N PRO A 307 -34.94 -14.49 14.86
CA PRO A 307 -35.84 -15.41 14.18
C PRO A 307 -35.55 -15.50 12.68
N GLN A 308 -35.53 -16.72 12.15
CA GLN A 308 -35.56 -16.99 10.71
C GLN A 308 -36.96 -17.44 10.27
N GLY A 309 -37.35 -17.13 9.03
CA GLY A 309 -38.68 -17.44 8.51
C GLY A 309 -38.93 -16.95 7.10
N ARG A 310 -40.02 -17.41 6.48
CA ARG A 310 -40.42 -17.04 5.12
C ARG A 310 -41.14 -15.69 5.05
N GLU A 311 -41.50 -15.15 6.20
CA GLU A 311 -42.27 -13.92 6.33
C GLU A 311 -41.46 -12.71 5.88
N ALA A 312 -42.13 -11.75 5.23
CA ALA A 312 -41.51 -10.56 4.65
C ALA A 312 -40.81 -9.65 5.66
N GLN A 313 -41.26 -9.67 6.91
CA GLN A 313 -40.78 -8.81 7.99
C GLN A 313 -40.53 -9.62 9.25
N GLY A 314 -39.80 -9.03 10.20
CA GLY A 314 -39.61 -9.61 11.51
C GLY A 314 -38.60 -10.75 11.56
N LYS A 315 -37.81 -10.96 10.50
CA LYS A 315 -36.82 -12.04 10.38
C LYS A 315 -35.43 -11.50 10.07
N ILE A 316 -34.40 -12.19 10.55
CA ILE A 316 -33.00 -11.93 10.19
C ILE A 316 -32.59 -12.67 8.90
N GLY A 317 -33.32 -13.75 8.58
CA GLY A 317 -32.95 -14.65 7.48
C GLY A 317 -33.94 -15.79 7.27
N TYR A 318 -33.59 -16.72 6.40
CA TYR A 318 -34.36 -17.93 6.12
C TYR A 318 -33.43 -19.03 5.60
N LYS A 319 -33.70 -20.29 5.99
CA LYS A 319 -32.91 -21.46 5.52
C LYS A 319 -31.41 -21.36 5.81
N GLY A 320 -31.06 -20.67 6.90
CA GLY A 320 -29.70 -20.35 7.29
C GLY A 320 -29.07 -19.18 6.56
N PHE A 321 -29.64 -18.72 5.44
CA PHE A 321 -29.21 -17.49 4.76
C PHE A 321 -29.71 -16.25 5.49
N PHE A 322 -28.98 -15.14 5.34
CA PHE A 322 -29.30 -13.88 5.99
C PHE A 322 -29.60 -12.80 4.94
N TYR A 323 -30.44 -11.84 5.33
CA TYR A 323 -30.70 -10.68 4.50
C TYR A 323 -29.44 -9.81 4.38
N HIS A 324 -29.17 -9.30 3.19
CA HIS A 324 -28.01 -8.46 2.89
C HIS A 324 -27.90 -7.31 3.91
N PHE A 325 -29.01 -6.59 4.09
CA PHE A 325 -29.10 -5.47 5.01
C PHE A 325 -30.00 -5.76 6.19
N LEU A 326 -29.50 -5.42 7.39
CA LEU A 326 -30.24 -5.53 8.64
C LEU A 326 -30.37 -4.16 9.31
N ASP A 327 -31.46 -3.94 10.01
CA ASP A 327 -31.61 -2.77 10.87
C ASP A 327 -30.59 -2.87 12.02
N MET A 328 -29.84 -1.79 12.25
CA MET A 328 -28.70 -1.76 13.17
C MET A 328 -29.06 -2.07 14.63
N ASN A 329 -30.32 -1.87 15.02
CA ASN A 329 -30.76 -2.03 16.40
C ASN A 329 -31.47 -3.36 16.61
N THR A 330 -32.41 -3.68 15.73
CA THR A 330 -33.29 -4.85 15.86
C THR A 330 -32.67 -6.12 15.29
N ALA A 331 -31.67 -6.01 14.40
CA ALA A 331 -31.08 -7.12 13.65
C ALA A 331 -32.08 -7.88 12.77
N LEU A 332 -33.11 -7.20 12.28
CA LEU A 332 -34.12 -7.73 11.38
C LEU A 332 -33.92 -7.12 9.99
N ARG A 333 -34.46 -7.77 8.95
CA ARG A 333 -34.39 -7.31 7.55
C ARG A 333 -34.64 -5.80 7.44
N ALA A 334 -33.67 -5.08 6.88
CA ALA A 334 -33.82 -3.67 6.54
C ALA A 334 -34.36 -3.50 5.12
N TRP A 335 -35.21 -2.48 4.97
CA TRP A 335 -35.86 -2.12 3.71
C TRP A 335 -36.57 -3.36 3.12
N ASN A 336 -36.31 -3.66 1.85
CA ASN A 336 -36.79 -4.89 1.20
C ASN A 336 -35.60 -5.72 0.69
N SER A 337 -34.46 -5.71 1.40
CA SER A 337 -33.25 -6.42 0.95
C SER A 337 -33.48 -7.93 0.72
N GLU A 338 -32.72 -8.52 -0.18
CA GLU A 338 -32.72 -9.95 -0.48
C GLU A 338 -32.01 -10.75 0.60
N LEU A 339 -32.35 -12.04 0.73
CA LEU A 339 -31.37 -13.00 1.23
C LEU A 339 -30.23 -13.05 0.22
N SER A 340 -29.04 -12.68 0.66
CA SER A 340 -27.88 -12.66 -0.22
C SER A 340 -27.03 -13.90 0.00
N SER A 341 -26.82 -14.64 -1.08
CA SER A 341 -25.98 -15.85 -1.08
C SER A 341 -24.50 -15.52 -0.83
N ILE A 342 -23.99 -14.48 -1.49
CA ILE A 342 -22.59 -14.06 -1.37
C ILE A 342 -22.31 -13.36 -0.04
N ASP A 343 -23.18 -12.46 0.42
CA ASP A 343 -22.94 -11.74 1.68
C ASP A 343 -23.08 -12.67 2.88
N THR A 344 -23.96 -13.68 2.80
CA THR A 344 -23.99 -14.79 3.77
C THR A 344 -22.65 -15.53 3.77
N ALA A 345 -22.05 -15.83 2.61
CA ALA A 345 -20.75 -16.50 2.56
C ALA A 345 -19.61 -15.65 3.15
N LEU A 346 -19.61 -14.34 2.91
CA LEU A 346 -18.62 -13.41 3.49
C LEU A 346 -18.78 -13.29 5.01
N LEU A 347 -20.02 -13.22 5.52
CA LEU A 347 -20.31 -13.31 6.96
C LEU A 347 -19.75 -14.60 7.56
N LEU A 348 -20.05 -15.74 6.93
CA LEU A 348 -19.60 -17.06 7.40
C LEU A 348 -18.08 -17.19 7.39
N ALA A 349 -17.39 -16.58 6.43
CA ALA A 349 -15.93 -16.56 6.41
C ALA A 349 -15.36 -15.91 7.68
N GLY A 350 -15.90 -14.75 8.09
CA GLY A 350 -15.53 -14.12 9.36
C GLY A 350 -15.89 -14.96 10.59
N ILE A 351 -17.06 -15.57 10.62
CA ILE A 351 -17.50 -16.44 11.72
C ILE A 351 -16.59 -17.67 11.87
N LEU A 352 -16.24 -18.32 10.75
CA LEU A 352 -15.36 -19.48 10.74
C LEU A 352 -13.91 -19.10 11.06
N ASP A 353 -13.45 -17.90 10.71
CA ASP A 353 -12.15 -17.40 11.18
C ASP A 353 -12.14 -17.23 12.71
N MET A 354 -13.20 -16.67 13.30
CA MET A 354 -13.31 -16.52 14.75
C MET A 354 -13.34 -17.85 15.50
N LYS A 355 -13.94 -18.90 14.91
CA LYS A 355 -13.85 -20.27 15.41
C LYS A 355 -12.39 -20.73 15.55
N GLN A 356 -11.53 -20.38 14.59
CA GLN A 356 -10.11 -20.75 14.59
C GLN A 356 -9.25 -19.81 15.47
N TYR A 357 -9.69 -18.59 15.76
CA TYR A 357 -8.94 -17.62 16.58
C TYR A 357 -9.17 -17.79 18.09
N PHE A 358 -10.41 -18.07 18.50
CA PHE A 358 -10.80 -18.20 19.91
C PHE A 358 -10.80 -19.66 20.36
N THR A 359 -9.61 -20.18 20.69
CA THR A 359 -9.35 -21.61 20.93
C THR A 359 -9.08 -21.98 22.39
N THR A 360 -9.07 -21.02 23.32
CA THR A 360 -8.81 -21.32 24.74
C THR A 360 -10.00 -22.04 25.38
N ALA A 361 -9.78 -22.55 26.61
CA ALA A 361 -10.80 -23.19 27.44
C ALA A 361 -11.78 -22.19 28.10
N ASP A 362 -11.65 -20.88 27.84
CA ASP A 362 -12.60 -19.88 28.34
C ASP A 362 -14.03 -20.21 27.86
N PRO A 363 -15.05 -20.16 28.75
CA PRO A 363 -16.43 -20.49 28.37
C PRO A 363 -16.99 -19.65 27.21
N ALA A 364 -16.63 -18.37 27.12
CA ALA A 364 -17.08 -17.51 26.03
C ALA A 364 -16.43 -17.90 24.70
N GLU A 365 -15.14 -18.29 24.70
CA GLU A 365 -14.46 -18.79 23.49
C GLU A 365 -15.02 -20.15 23.06
N THR A 366 -15.35 -21.01 24.02
CA THR A 366 -16.05 -22.27 23.75
C THR A 366 -17.42 -22.03 23.12
N GLN A 367 -18.17 -21.05 23.63
CA GLN A 367 -19.47 -20.67 23.06
C GLN A 367 -19.32 -20.09 21.64
N ILE A 368 -18.30 -19.27 21.37
CA ILE A 368 -18.00 -18.77 20.02
C ILE A 368 -17.83 -19.93 19.03
N ARG A 369 -17.02 -20.94 19.37
CA ARG A 369 -16.80 -22.10 18.49
C ARG A 369 -18.09 -22.88 18.22
N SER A 370 -18.88 -23.14 19.27
CA SER A 370 -20.17 -23.85 19.12
C SER A 370 -21.20 -23.08 18.29
N LEU A 371 -21.30 -21.76 18.49
CA LEU A 371 -22.21 -20.91 17.71
C LEU A 371 -21.76 -20.80 16.25
N ALA A 372 -20.45 -20.69 15.99
CA ALA A 372 -19.91 -20.66 14.64
C ALA A 372 -20.31 -21.92 13.85
N ASP A 373 -20.14 -23.10 14.45
CA ASP A 373 -20.59 -24.37 13.85
C ASP A 373 -22.10 -24.38 13.62
N SER A 374 -22.88 -23.96 14.63
CA SER A 374 -24.33 -23.98 14.55
C SER A 374 -24.87 -23.05 13.45
N ILE A 375 -24.29 -21.86 13.31
CA ILE A 375 -24.68 -20.90 12.27
C ILE A 375 -24.31 -21.44 10.88
N TYR A 376 -23.08 -21.92 10.69
CA TYR A 376 -22.61 -22.44 9.41
C TYR A 376 -23.36 -23.69 8.97
N HIS A 377 -23.59 -24.64 9.88
CA HIS A 377 -24.30 -25.89 9.59
C HIS A 377 -25.79 -25.70 9.29
N ARG A 378 -26.39 -24.57 9.69
CA ARG A 378 -27.80 -24.26 9.41
C ARG A 378 -28.04 -23.83 7.96
N VAL A 379 -26.99 -23.46 7.22
CA VAL A 379 -27.11 -22.93 5.85
C VAL A 379 -27.43 -24.03 4.84
N ASP A 380 -28.60 -23.96 4.23
CA ASP A 380 -29.10 -24.92 3.25
C ASP A 380 -28.67 -24.54 1.82
N TRP A 381 -27.41 -24.79 1.48
CA TRP A 381 -26.84 -24.40 0.18
C TRP A 381 -27.58 -24.98 -1.02
N ASN A 382 -28.15 -26.19 -0.90
CA ASN A 382 -28.94 -26.80 -1.96
C ASN A 382 -30.27 -26.09 -2.17
N TRP A 383 -30.88 -25.56 -1.11
CA TRP A 383 -32.08 -24.73 -1.25
C TRP A 383 -31.78 -23.45 -2.05
N MET A 384 -30.68 -22.73 -1.75
CA MET A 384 -30.32 -21.51 -2.49
C MET A 384 -29.92 -21.80 -3.94
N ARG A 385 -29.43 -23.00 -4.23
CA ARG A 385 -29.18 -23.44 -5.60
C ARG A 385 -30.48 -23.66 -6.39
N ASN A 386 -31.57 -24.07 -5.74
CA ASN A 386 -32.89 -24.31 -6.36
C ASN A 386 -32.80 -25.10 -7.69
N PHE A 387 -32.10 -26.24 -7.65
CA PHE A 387 -31.86 -27.14 -8.79
C PHE A 387 -31.05 -26.55 -9.97
N GLN A 388 -30.58 -25.31 -9.90
CA GLN A 388 -29.77 -24.67 -10.94
C GLN A 388 -28.35 -25.26 -11.03
N PRO A 389 -27.61 -25.07 -12.13
CA PRO A 389 -26.22 -25.53 -12.21
C PRO A 389 -25.30 -24.84 -11.19
N ASN A 390 -25.57 -23.57 -10.85
CA ASN A 390 -24.83 -22.77 -9.88
C ASN A 390 -25.76 -22.21 -8.79
N VAL A 391 -25.18 -21.65 -7.72
CA VAL A 391 -25.94 -20.98 -6.65
C VAL A 391 -26.61 -19.71 -7.19
N LEU A 392 -27.86 -19.46 -6.83
CA LEU A 392 -28.60 -18.26 -7.23
C LEU A 392 -28.13 -17.03 -6.45
N GLY A 393 -28.31 -15.84 -7.04
CA GLY A 393 -27.93 -14.56 -6.43
C GLY A 393 -28.57 -14.34 -5.06
N GLY A 394 -29.85 -14.69 -4.93
CA GLY A 394 -30.57 -14.51 -3.68
C GLY A 394 -32.05 -14.88 -3.78
N TRP A 395 -32.79 -14.51 -2.74
CA TRP A 395 -34.22 -14.78 -2.62
C TRP A 395 -34.93 -13.65 -1.87
N PHE A 396 -36.11 -13.28 -2.32
CA PHE A 396 -37.02 -12.37 -1.65
C PHE A 396 -38.25 -13.14 -1.14
N PRO A 397 -38.76 -12.83 0.05
CA PRO A 397 -40.03 -13.38 0.52
C PRO A 397 -41.23 -12.96 -0.34
N GLU A 398 -41.14 -11.81 -1.00
CA GLU A 398 -42.20 -11.30 -1.88
C GLU A 398 -42.26 -12.02 -3.24
N THR A 399 -41.11 -12.34 -3.84
CA THR A 399 -41.03 -12.74 -5.26
C THR A 399 -40.31 -14.06 -5.49
N GLY A 400 -39.74 -14.67 -4.45
CA GLY A 400 -38.98 -15.90 -4.57
C GLY A 400 -37.53 -15.65 -5.00
N PHE A 401 -36.95 -16.62 -5.71
CA PHE A 401 -35.55 -16.56 -6.12
C PHE A 401 -35.29 -15.48 -7.19
N ILE A 402 -34.14 -14.81 -7.07
CA ILE A 402 -33.65 -13.92 -8.13
C ILE A 402 -33.37 -14.74 -9.38
N ASN A 403 -33.77 -14.24 -10.56
CA ASN A 403 -33.62 -14.94 -11.84
C ASN A 403 -32.19 -14.80 -12.43
N TRP A 404 -31.18 -15.10 -11.62
CA TRP A 404 -29.76 -15.10 -12.01
C TRP A 404 -28.93 -15.94 -11.03
N TRP A 405 -27.92 -16.63 -11.54
CA TRP A 405 -26.98 -17.44 -10.76
C TRP A 405 -25.53 -17.05 -10.98
N TRP A 406 -24.71 -17.35 -9.99
CA TRP A 406 -23.28 -17.06 -9.96
C TRP A 406 -22.50 -17.94 -10.93
N GLY A 407 -22.06 -17.38 -12.06
CA GLY A 407 -21.06 -17.98 -12.93
C GLY A 407 -19.70 -17.32 -12.72
N GLY A 408 -18.63 -18.11 -12.60
CA GLY A 408 -17.29 -17.57 -12.43
C GLY A 408 -16.73 -17.01 -13.74
N TYR A 409 -15.67 -16.21 -13.72
CA TYR A 409 -14.88 -15.80 -12.56
C TYR A 409 -15.38 -14.47 -11.99
N ASN A 410 -15.55 -14.41 -10.66
CA ASN A 410 -15.86 -13.21 -9.88
C ASN A 410 -15.59 -13.50 -8.39
N GLU A 411 -16.06 -12.63 -7.48
CA GLU A 411 -15.82 -12.67 -6.03
C GLU A 411 -16.32 -13.95 -5.32
N ALA A 412 -17.23 -14.71 -5.92
CA ALA A 412 -17.99 -15.77 -5.25
C ALA A 412 -17.32 -17.15 -5.19
N MET A 413 -15.99 -17.24 -5.30
CA MET A 413 -15.27 -18.51 -5.09
C MET A 413 -15.47 -19.04 -3.65
N ILE A 414 -15.37 -18.16 -2.65
CA ILE A 414 -15.54 -18.51 -1.24
C ILE A 414 -16.92 -19.10 -0.95
N MET A 415 -17.98 -18.56 -1.58
CA MET A 415 -19.34 -19.09 -1.47
C MET A 415 -19.42 -20.55 -1.92
N ASN A 416 -18.85 -20.86 -3.09
CA ASN A 416 -18.83 -22.23 -3.61
C ASN A 416 -17.99 -23.16 -2.73
N ILE A 417 -16.84 -22.70 -2.24
CA ILE A 417 -15.95 -23.49 -1.37
C ILE A 417 -16.63 -23.78 -0.03
N LEU A 418 -17.26 -22.79 0.60
CA LEU A 418 -18.01 -22.97 1.85
C LEU A 418 -19.23 -23.88 1.64
N GLY A 419 -19.95 -23.75 0.53
CA GLY A 419 -21.09 -24.61 0.22
C GLY A 419 -20.70 -26.06 -0.08
N LEU A 420 -19.62 -26.30 -0.82
CA LEU A 420 -19.04 -27.64 -1.01
C LEU A 420 -18.53 -28.23 0.31
N GLY A 421 -18.01 -27.36 1.16
CA GLY A 421 -17.50 -27.67 2.48
C GLY A 421 -18.60 -28.05 3.47
N SER A 422 -19.87 -27.70 3.28
CA SER A 422 -20.90 -27.91 4.32
C SER A 422 -21.06 -29.39 4.70
N PRO A 423 -21.10 -29.75 6.00
CA PRO A 423 -21.35 -31.13 6.43
C PRO A 423 -22.83 -31.52 6.43
N THR A 424 -23.74 -30.54 6.44
CA THR A 424 -25.18 -30.75 6.59
C THR A 424 -25.95 -30.59 5.28
N HIS A 425 -25.62 -29.55 4.51
CA HIS A 425 -26.29 -29.24 3.25
C HIS A 425 -25.28 -28.95 2.12
N PRO A 426 -24.39 -29.89 1.78
CA PRO A 426 -23.34 -29.65 0.80
C PRO A 426 -23.88 -29.40 -0.61
N LEU A 427 -23.28 -28.44 -1.31
CA LEU A 427 -23.43 -28.33 -2.76
C LEU A 427 -22.90 -29.59 -3.46
N PRO A 428 -23.44 -29.99 -4.63
CA PRO A 428 -22.88 -31.10 -5.38
C PRO A 428 -21.49 -30.74 -5.92
N THR A 429 -20.62 -31.74 -6.09
CA THR A 429 -19.28 -31.54 -6.68
C THR A 429 -19.32 -31.01 -8.12
N THR A 430 -20.43 -31.19 -8.84
CA THR A 430 -20.64 -30.66 -10.20
C THR A 430 -20.71 -29.13 -10.25
N ILE A 431 -20.86 -28.45 -9.11
CA ILE A 431 -20.94 -26.99 -9.07
C ILE A 431 -19.62 -26.32 -9.44
N TRP A 432 -18.48 -26.93 -9.10
CA TRP A 432 -17.18 -26.31 -9.39
C TRP A 432 -16.85 -26.30 -10.90
N PRO A 433 -17.07 -27.40 -11.66
CA PRO A 433 -17.05 -27.35 -13.11
C PRO A 433 -18.03 -26.33 -13.73
N ALA A 434 -19.26 -26.23 -13.21
CA ALA A 434 -20.25 -25.26 -13.68
C ALA A 434 -19.89 -23.80 -13.35
N TRP A 435 -19.16 -23.58 -12.26
CA TRP A 435 -18.61 -22.29 -11.87
C TRP A 435 -17.47 -21.87 -12.80
N THR A 436 -16.51 -22.77 -13.04
CA THR A 436 -15.33 -22.48 -13.87
C THR A 436 -15.64 -22.38 -15.37
N SER A 437 -16.80 -22.87 -15.84
CA SER A 437 -17.17 -22.79 -17.25
C SER A 437 -17.41 -21.37 -17.76
N GLY A 438 -17.66 -20.39 -16.88
CA GLY A 438 -17.82 -18.98 -17.27
C GLY A 438 -16.50 -18.22 -17.41
N TYR A 439 -15.36 -18.84 -17.12
CA TYR A 439 -14.06 -18.18 -17.07
C TYR A 439 -13.66 -17.61 -18.43
N LYS A 440 -13.24 -16.35 -18.44
CA LYS A 440 -12.72 -15.68 -19.63
C LYS A 440 -11.20 -15.56 -19.54
N TRP A 441 -10.48 -16.45 -20.22
CA TRP A 441 -9.01 -16.39 -20.30
C TRP A 441 -8.59 -15.35 -21.36
N GLN A 442 -8.08 -14.21 -20.92
CA GLN A 442 -7.82 -13.06 -21.80
C GLN A 442 -6.45 -12.45 -21.51
N THR A 443 -5.91 -11.71 -22.49
CA THR A 443 -4.66 -10.95 -22.35
C THR A 443 -4.95 -9.47 -22.39
N HIS A 444 -4.54 -8.74 -21.37
CA HIS A 444 -4.63 -7.28 -21.31
C HIS A 444 -3.30 -6.70 -20.85
N TYR A 445 -2.81 -5.69 -21.59
CA TYR A 445 -1.57 -4.98 -21.27
C TYR A 445 -0.37 -5.92 -20.99
N GLY A 446 -0.27 -7.03 -21.73
CA GLY A 446 0.81 -8.02 -21.60
C GLY A 446 0.59 -9.10 -20.54
N TYR A 447 -0.51 -9.07 -19.79
CA TYR A 447 -0.83 -10.05 -18.76
C TYR A 447 -1.97 -10.96 -19.20
N THR A 448 -1.76 -12.28 -19.15
CA THR A 448 -2.79 -13.28 -19.47
C THR A 448 -3.31 -13.95 -18.20
N TYR A 449 -4.62 -13.85 -17.97
CA TYR A 449 -5.28 -14.30 -16.74
C TYR A 449 -6.79 -14.56 -16.98
N VAL A 450 -7.46 -15.17 -16.02
CA VAL A 450 -8.92 -15.25 -15.96
C VAL A 450 -9.46 -13.88 -15.58
N ASN A 451 -10.11 -13.22 -16.52
CA ASN A 451 -10.53 -11.84 -16.43
C ASN A 451 -11.81 -11.66 -15.58
N PHE A 452 -11.76 -10.70 -14.66
CA PHE A 452 -12.90 -9.98 -14.12
C PHE A 452 -12.50 -8.51 -13.91
N PRO A 453 -13.14 -7.52 -14.55
CA PRO A 453 -12.58 -6.16 -14.57
C PRO A 453 -12.53 -5.45 -13.19
N PRO A 454 -13.57 -5.52 -12.33
CA PRO A 454 -13.49 -4.91 -11.00
C PRO A 454 -12.54 -5.69 -10.08
N LEU A 455 -11.55 -5.01 -9.48
CA LEU A 455 -10.51 -5.71 -8.72
C LEU A 455 -11.02 -6.47 -7.49
N PHE A 456 -12.16 -6.10 -6.89
CA PHE A 456 -12.69 -6.82 -5.73
C PHE A 456 -12.97 -8.31 -5.99
N GLY A 457 -13.30 -8.70 -7.24
CA GLY A 457 -13.50 -10.10 -7.61
C GLY A 457 -12.21 -10.92 -7.57
N HIS A 458 -11.05 -10.26 -7.58
CA HIS A 458 -9.74 -10.86 -7.36
C HIS A 458 -9.30 -10.82 -5.88
N GLN A 459 -10.11 -10.24 -4.98
CA GLN A 459 -9.71 -9.93 -3.60
C GLN A 459 -10.56 -10.64 -2.55
N TYR A 460 -11.89 -10.62 -2.64
CA TYR A 460 -12.75 -11.02 -1.52
C TYR A 460 -12.51 -12.46 -1.06
N SER A 461 -12.47 -13.41 -1.99
CA SER A 461 -12.17 -14.81 -1.64
C SER A 461 -10.74 -14.98 -1.12
N HIS A 462 -9.80 -14.17 -1.61
CA HIS A 462 -8.42 -14.12 -1.15
C HIS A 462 -8.24 -13.47 0.22
N CYS A 463 -9.22 -12.77 0.78
CA CYS A 463 -9.10 -12.21 2.12
C CYS A 463 -8.93 -13.32 3.18
N TRP A 464 -9.54 -14.49 2.93
CA TRP A 464 -9.49 -15.63 3.85
C TRP A 464 -8.78 -16.85 3.28
N ILE A 465 -8.95 -17.17 2.00
CA ILE A 465 -8.41 -18.41 1.42
C ILE A 465 -7.03 -18.15 0.81
N ASP A 466 -6.05 -18.92 1.26
CA ASP A 466 -4.69 -18.88 0.71
C ASP A 466 -4.60 -19.72 -0.58
N PHE A 467 -4.69 -19.04 -1.72
CA PHE A 467 -4.54 -19.69 -3.02
C PHE A 467 -3.10 -19.70 -3.54
N ARG A 468 -2.07 -19.36 -2.75
CA ARG A 468 -0.68 -19.30 -3.24
C ARG A 468 -0.16 -20.64 -3.73
N ASN A 469 -0.52 -21.72 -3.04
CA ASN A 469 0.08 -23.04 -3.21
C ASN A 469 -0.96 -24.12 -3.54
N ILE A 470 -2.13 -23.74 -4.06
CA ILE A 470 -3.18 -24.67 -4.48
C ILE A 470 -3.74 -24.28 -5.84
N GLN A 471 -4.17 -25.28 -6.60
CA GLN A 471 -4.79 -25.10 -7.92
C GLN A 471 -5.92 -26.10 -8.10
N ASP A 472 -7.03 -25.64 -8.66
CA ASP A 472 -8.08 -26.50 -9.18
C ASP A 472 -7.71 -27.05 -10.57
N ALA A 473 -8.59 -27.84 -11.18
CA ALA A 473 -8.33 -28.41 -12.50
C ALA A 473 -8.12 -27.35 -13.59
N TYR A 474 -8.90 -26.26 -13.58
CA TYR A 474 -8.80 -25.20 -14.57
C TYR A 474 -7.42 -24.52 -14.50
N MET A 475 -7.03 -24.07 -13.30
CA MET A 475 -5.81 -23.31 -13.09
C MET A 475 -4.54 -24.15 -13.23
N ARG A 476 -4.59 -25.45 -12.86
CA ARG A 476 -3.52 -26.41 -13.22
C ARG A 476 -3.31 -26.45 -14.74
N GLY A 477 -4.39 -26.51 -15.51
CA GLY A 477 -4.32 -26.46 -16.98
C GLY A 477 -3.76 -25.16 -17.56
N ARG A 478 -3.67 -24.09 -16.77
CA ARG A 478 -3.04 -22.81 -17.13
C ARG A 478 -1.62 -22.63 -16.56
N GLY A 479 -1.16 -23.54 -15.71
CA GLY A 479 0.15 -23.49 -15.09
C GLY A 479 0.35 -22.35 -14.08
N ILE A 480 -0.73 -21.75 -13.57
CA ILE A 480 -0.66 -20.66 -12.58
C ILE A 480 -1.67 -20.85 -11.45
N THR A 481 -1.43 -20.27 -10.29
CA THR A 481 -2.40 -20.29 -9.17
C THR A 481 -3.39 -19.13 -9.28
N TYR A 482 -4.47 -19.16 -8.49
CA TYR A 482 -5.35 -17.99 -8.39
C TYR A 482 -4.65 -16.77 -7.78
N PHE A 483 -3.64 -16.98 -6.92
CA PHE A 483 -2.81 -15.88 -6.43
C PHE A 483 -2.05 -15.19 -7.55
N GLU A 484 -1.41 -15.96 -8.43
CA GLU A 484 -0.74 -15.41 -9.61
C GLU A 484 -1.74 -14.79 -10.60
N ASN A 485 -2.94 -15.36 -10.73
CA ASN A 485 -4.02 -14.78 -11.53
C ASN A 485 -4.41 -13.38 -11.04
N SER A 486 -4.59 -13.22 -9.72
CA SER A 486 -4.94 -11.95 -9.09
C SER A 486 -3.78 -10.94 -9.17
N ARG A 487 -2.52 -11.37 -9.02
CA ARG A 487 -1.35 -10.52 -9.29
C ARG A 487 -1.36 -9.98 -10.71
N ARG A 488 -1.64 -10.81 -11.72
CA ARG A 488 -1.74 -10.38 -13.12
C ARG A 488 -2.88 -9.38 -13.34
N ALA A 489 -4.04 -9.61 -12.74
CA ALA A 489 -5.17 -8.68 -12.80
C ALA A 489 -4.81 -7.32 -12.17
N THR A 490 -4.17 -7.30 -11.00
CA THR A 490 -3.69 -6.07 -10.34
C THR A 490 -2.71 -5.29 -11.24
N LEU A 491 -1.72 -5.97 -11.83
CA LEU A 491 -0.74 -5.34 -12.71
C LEU A 491 -1.38 -4.84 -14.01
N ALA A 492 -2.34 -5.58 -14.58
CA ALA A 492 -3.09 -5.16 -15.76
C ALA A 492 -3.99 -3.93 -15.48
N ALA A 493 -4.66 -3.88 -14.32
CA ALA A 493 -5.46 -2.73 -13.89
C ALA A 493 -4.60 -1.46 -13.73
N ARG A 494 -3.41 -1.59 -13.13
CA ARG A 494 -2.45 -0.47 -13.07
C ARG A 494 -1.97 -0.06 -14.46
N ALA A 495 -1.63 -1.02 -15.33
CA ALA A 495 -1.19 -0.73 -16.69
C ALA A 495 -2.28 0.00 -17.50
N TYR A 496 -3.55 -0.38 -17.33
CA TYR A 496 -4.69 0.34 -17.88
C TYR A 496 -4.73 1.80 -17.41
N ALA A 497 -4.58 2.03 -16.10
CA ALA A 497 -4.58 3.39 -15.54
C ALA A 497 -3.37 4.24 -16.03
N ILE A 498 -2.20 3.61 -16.25
CA ILE A 498 -1.04 4.27 -16.86
C ILE A 498 -1.32 4.66 -18.32
N ALA A 499 -1.95 3.75 -19.08
CA ALA A 499 -2.32 4.01 -20.47
C ALA A 499 -3.42 5.08 -20.58
N ASN A 500 -4.30 5.16 -19.58
CA ASN A 500 -5.36 6.15 -19.43
C ASN A 500 -6.14 6.44 -20.73
N PRO A 501 -6.77 5.42 -21.35
CA PRO A 501 -7.46 5.61 -22.63
C PRO A 501 -8.65 6.57 -22.54
N GLY A 502 -9.21 6.76 -21.34
CA GLY A 502 -10.28 7.73 -21.06
C GLY A 502 -9.80 9.17 -20.84
N ASN A 503 -8.49 9.43 -20.87
CA ASN A 503 -7.89 10.75 -20.57
C ASN A 503 -8.35 11.36 -19.23
N TRP A 504 -8.56 10.52 -18.21
CA TRP A 504 -9.02 10.96 -16.90
C TRP A 504 -7.90 11.70 -16.15
N ARG A 505 -8.26 12.75 -15.41
CA ARG A 505 -7.29 13.54 -14.66
C ARG A 505 -6.65 12.70 -13.57
N GLY A 506 -5.32 12.68 -13.58
CA GLY A 506 -4.50 12.10 -12.52
C GLY A 506 -4.29 10.59 -12.60
N TYR A 507 -5.05 9.85 -13.41
CA TYR A 507 -4.78 8.43 -13.69
C TYR A 507 -3.31 8.23 -14.08
N GLY A 508 -2.68 7.22 -13.50
CA GLY A 508 -1.27 6.95 -13.77
C GLY A 508 -0.65 5.94 -12.82
N GLU A 509 0.67 5.96 -12.76
CA GLU A 509 1.48 4.96 -12.06
C GLU A 509 1.10 4.77 -10.58
N ASN A 510 0.76 5.87 -9.90
CA ASN A 510 0.47 5.92 -8.46
C ASN A 510 -0.97 6.36 -8.14
N VAL A 511 -1.81 6.55 -9.16
CA VAL A 511 -3.23 6.88 -9.03
C VAL A 511 -3.96 5.93 -9.96
N TRP A 512 -4.27 4.77 -9.42
CA TRP A 512 -4.95 3.68 -10.09
C TRP A 512 -5.76 2.90 -9.05
N GLY A 513 -6.70 2.08 -9.51
CA GLY A 513 -7.57 1.31 -8.65
C GLY A 513 -9.02 1.41 -9.09
N LEU A 514 -9.41 0.55 -10.04
CA LEU A 514 -10.79 0.44 -10.52
C LEU A 514 -11.44 -0.79 -9.89
N THR A 515 -12.47 -0.55 -9.10
CA THR A 515 -13.30 -1.58 -8.45
C THR A 515 -14.69 -1.00 -8.16
N ALA A 516 -15.64 -1.82 -7.75
CA ALA A 516 -16.96 -1.35 -7.34
C ALA A 516 -16.83 -0.36 -6.17
N CYS A 517 -17.45 0.81 -6.30
CA CYS A 517 -17.37 1.90 -5.32
C CYS A 517 -18.43 2.98 -5.58
N ASP A 518 -18.54 3.94 -4.67
CA ASP A 518 -19.23 5.21 -4.90
C ASP A 518 -18.51 6.03 -5.98
N GLY A 519 -19.28 6.88 -6.65
CA GLY A 519 -18.74 7.91 -7.53
C GLY A 519 -19.66 9.12 -7.60
N PRO A 520 -19.30 10.12 -8.42
CA PRO A 520 -20.08 11.37 -8.54
C PRO A 520 -21.56 11.15 -8.89
N ASN A 521 -21.85 10.07 -9.62
CA ASN A 521 -23.19 9.69 -10.07
C ASN A 521 -23.72 8.43 -9.36
N GLY A 522 -23.28 8.19 -8.13
CA GLY A 522 -23.66 7.04 -7.32
C GLY A 522 -22.77 5.81 -7.49
N TYR A 523 -23.19 4.74 -6.84
CA TYR A 523 -22.47 3.47 -6.78
C TYR A 523 -22.50 2.73 -8.12
N ARG A 524 -21.33 2.23 -8.57
CA ARG A 524 -21.20 1.42 -9.78
C ARG A 524 -20.10 0.37 -9.61
N ALA A 525 -20.27 -0.78 -10.25
CA ALA A 525 -19.21 -1.77 -10.43
C ALA A 525 -18.20 -1.25 -11.48
N ARG A 526 -17.20 -0.48 -11.05
CA ARG A 526 -16.12 -0.01 -11.93
C ARG A 526 -15.04 -1.06 -12.04
N GLY A 527 -14.43 -1.19 -13.21
CA GLY A 527 -13.40 -2.17 -13.44
C GLY A 527 -12.63 -1.92 -14.72
N ALA A 528 -11.39 -2.37 -14.75
CA ALA A 528 -10.59 -2.44 -15.96
C ALA A 528 -9.37 -3.34 -15.73
N PRO A 529 -8.85 -4.02 -16.77
CA PRO A 529 -9.30 -4.06 -18.17
C PRO A 529 -10.15 -5.31 -18.52
N PRO A 530 -11.00 -5.29 -19.58
CA PRO A 530 -11.42 -4.12 -20.34
C PRO A 530 -12.22 -3.13 -19.47
N ALA A 531 -12.32 -1.87 -19.90
CA ALA A 531 -13.04 -0.86 -19.15
C ALA A 531 -14.52 -1.24 -18.98
N GLU A 532 -14.98 -1.22 -17.73
CA GLU A 532 -16.36 -1.44 -17.32
C GLU A 532 -16.74 -0.32 -16.36
N ASN A 533 -17.70 0.53 -16.75
CA ASN A 533 -18.12 1.70 -15.98
C ASN A 533 -16.98 2.66 -15.57
N ASP A 534 -15.86 2.68 -16.28
CA ASP A 534 -14.79 3.65 -16.01
C ASP A 534 -15.27 5.07 -16.34
N ASP A 535 -15.43 5.88 -15.30
CA ASP A 535 -15.83 7.29 -15.34
C ASP A 535 -14.75 8.22 -14.73
N GLY A 536 -13.51 7.71 -14.60
CA GLY A 536 -12.38 8.42 -14.00
C GLY A 536 -12.38 8.40 -12.46
N THR A 537 -13.23 7.61 -11.83
CA THR A 537 -13.25 7.43 -10.37
C THR A 537 -12.25 6.35 -9.95
N ILE A 538 -11.49 6.61 -8.88
CA ILE A 538 -10.52 5.69 -8.28
C ILE A 538 -10.98 5.33 -6.87
N ALA A 539 -10.89 4.05 -6.54
CA ALA A 539 -11.15 3.50 -5.21
C ALA A 539 -9.83 2.96 -4.60
N PRO A 540 -9.34 3.54 -3.48
CA PRO A 540 -8.11 3.10 -2.83
C PRO A 540 -8.09 1.63 -2.42
N THR A 541 -9.24 1.03 -2.10
CA THR A 541 -9.34 -0.40 -1.76
C THR A 541 -8.86 -1.32 -2.88
N ALA A 542 -8.95 -0.92 -4.14
CA ALA A 542 -8.41 -1.71 -5.25
C ALA A 542 -6.88 -1.93 -5.11
N ALA A 543 -6.15 -0.93 -4.64
CA ALA A 543 -4.73 -1.06 -4.31
C ALA A 543 -4.52 -1.75 -2.95
N GLY A 544 -5.31 -1.40 -1.92
CA GLY A 544 -5.18 -1.96 -0.57
C GLY A 544 -5.51 -3.45 -0.47
N GLY A 545 -6.64 -3.87 -1.02
CA GLY A 545 -7.04 -5.28 -1.14
C GLY A 545 -6.11 -6.12 -2.03
N SER A 546 -5.26 -5.48 -2.84
CA SER A 546 -4.28 -6.16 -3.69
C SER A 546 -2.87 -6.24 -3.07
N MET A 547 -2.68 -5.75 -1.84
CA MET A 547 -1.35 -5.58 -1.23
C MET A 547 -0.46 -6.85 -1.27
N PRO A 548 -0.95 -8.07 -0.95
CA PRO A 548 -0.12 -9.26 -1.02
C PRO A 548 0.28 -9.66 -2.44
N PHE A 549 -0.54 -9.29 -3.44
CA PHE A 549 -0.34 -9.73 -4.81
C PHE A 549 0.79 -8.96 -5.49
N ALA A 550 0.82 -7.64 -5.32
CA ALA A 550 1.78 -6.75 -5.97
C ALA A 550 2.16 -5.56 -5.07
N PRO A 551 2.81 -5.80 -3.90
CA PRO A 551 3.14 -4.76 -2.94
C PRO A 551 4.01 -3.65 -3.56
N GLU A 552 4.85 -3.99 -4.53
CA GLU A 552 5.72 -3.06 -5.25
C GLU A 552 4.99 -1.99 -6.05
N VAL A 553 3.69 -2.18 -6.34
CA VAL A 553 2.84 -1.16 -7.00
C VAL A 553 1.69 -0.67 -6.12
N CYS A 554 1.19 -1.50 -5.20
CA CYS A 554 0.09 -1.16 -4.30
C CYS A 554 0.52 -0.14 -3.24
N LEU A 555 1.66 -0.38 -2.58
CA LEU A 555 2.14 0.48 -1.51
C LEU A 555 2.50 1.90 -2.00
N PRO A 556 3.26 2.08 -3.11
CA PRO A 556 3.50 3.41 -3.66
C PRO A 556 2.21 4.16 -4.03
N ALA A 557 1.20 3.45 -4.54
CA ALA A 557 -0.09 4.05 -4.90
C ALA A 557 -0.85 4.56 -3.67
N LEU A 558 -1.04 3.72 -2.65
CA LEU A 558 -1.69 4.16 -1.39
C LEU A 558 -0.93 5.32 -0.75
N ARG A 559 0.40 5.22 -0.67
CA ARG A 559 1.25 6.29 -0.11
C ARG A 559 1.11 7.58 -0.90
N TYR A 560 1.14 7.51 -2.23
CA TYR A 560 0.96 8.68 -3.07
C TYR A 560 -0.41 9.33 -2.85
N MET A 561 -1.48 8.54 -2.85
CA MET A 561 -2.85 9.01 -2.60
C MET A 561 -2.96 9.68 -1.23
N TYR A 562 -2.39 9.10 -0.18
CA TYR A 562 -2.37 9.69 1.16
C TYR A 562 -1.56 10.99 1.21
N GLU A 563 -0.31 10.96 0.76
CA GLU A 563 0.59 12.11 0.88
C GLU A 563 0.15 13.29 0.00
N THR A 564 -0.56 13.02 -1.11
CA THR A 564 -0.95 14.04 -2.09
C THR A 564 -2.36 14.54 -1.86
N TYR A 565 -3.31 13.63 -1.56
CA TYR A 565 -4.73 13.95 -1.46
C TYR A 565 -5.29 13.76 -0.05
N GLY A 566 -4.48 13.37 0.94
CA GLY A 566 -4.95 13.02 2.28
C GLY A 566 -5.79 14.10 2.97
N ALA A 567 -5.56 15.39 2.70
CA ALA A 567 -6.41 16.46 3.23
C ALA A 567 -7.89 16.34 2.82
N SER A 568 -8.17 15.76 1.64
CA SER A 568 -9.52 15.53 1.13
C SER A 568 -9.91 14.06 1.17
N LEU A 569 -8.96 13.15 1.02
CA LEU A 569 -9.19 11.71 0.85
C LEU A 569 -9.13 10.94 2.17
N TRP A 570 -8.46 11.45 3.21
CA TRP A 570 -8.27 10.73 4.47
C TRP A 570 -9.33 11.10 5.50
N THR A 571 -9.77 10.11 6.28
CA THR A 571 -10.74 10.23 7.37
C THR A 571 -10.20 9.57 8.64
N ARG A 572 -10.98 9.62 9.73
CA ARG A 572 -10.68 8.82 10.94
C ARG A 572 -10.69 7.30 10.70
N TYR A 573 -11.31 6.87 9.60
CA TYR A 573 -11.48 5.47 9.21
C TYR A 573 -10.58 5.05 8.05
N GLY A 574 -9.57 5.84 7.71
CA GLY A 574 -8.69 5.56 6.57
C GLY A 574 -9.09 6.35 5.34
N PHE A 575 -8.90 5.77 4.15
CA PHE A 575 -9.26 6.44 2.91
C PHE A 575 -10.78 6.50 2.74
N ARG A 576 -11.32 7.62 2.24
CA ARG A 576 -12.68 7.64 1.67
C ARG A 576 -12.78 6.56 0.60
N ASP A 577 -13.99 6.06 0.42
CA ASP A 577 -14.31 4.97 -0.49
C ASP A 577 -13.74 5.21 -1.92
N ALA A 578 -13.93 6.42 -2.44
CA ALA A 578 -13.44 6.78 -3.76
C ALA A 578 -13.22 8.29 -3.94
N PHE A 579 -12.58 8.65 -5.06
CA PHE A 579 -12.44 10.03 -5.51
C PHE A 579 -12.38 10.11 -7.04
N ASN A 580 -12.72 11.28 -7.59
CA ASN A 580 -12.68 11.56 -9.02
C ASN A 580 -12.08 12.94 -9.25
N LEU A 581 -10.82 13.00 -9.69
CA LEU A 581 -10.12 14.27 -9.90
C LEU A 581 -10.63 15.04 -11.12
N THR A 582 -11.18 14.33 -12.12
CA THR A 582 -11.75 14.93 -13.33
C THR A 582 -12.96 15.78 -12.97
N GLN A 583 -13.82 15.28 -12.07
CA GLN A 583 -15.02 15.97 -11.60
C GLN A 583 -14.81 16.74 -10.29
N ASN A 584 -13.58 16.77 -9.76
CA ASN A 584 -13.26 17.36 -8.45
C ASN A 584 -14.18 16.86 -7.32
N TRP A 585 -14.39 15.54 -7.26
CA TRP A 585 -15.29 14.89 -6.32
C TRP A 585 -14.52 13.97 -5.37
N TRP A 586 -14.98 13.93 -4.12
CA TRP A 586 -14.42 13.12 -3.04
C TRP A 586 -15.57 12.38 -2.36
N GLY A 587 -15.47 11.06 -2.22
CA GLY A 587 -16.52 10.23 -1.64
C GLY A 587 -16.89 10.67 -0.23
N PRO A 588 -18.18 10.79 0.14
CA PRO A 588 -18.57 11.33 1.43
C PRO A 588 -18.22 10.38 2.59
N ASP A 589 -18.13 9.08 2.32
CA ASP A 589 -18.09 7.99 3.30
C ASP A 589 -16.89 7.05 3.11
N VAL A 590 -16.74 6.12 4.06
CA VAL A 590 -16.07 4.83 3.89
C VAL A 590 -17.11 3.71 3.89
N ILE A 591 -16.82 2.60 3.21
CA ILE A 591 -17.71 1.44 3.08
C ILE A 591 -17.01 0.19 3.64
N GLY A 592 -17.73 -0.61 4.42
CA GLY A 592 -17.16 -1.77 5.13
C GLY A 592 -16.61 -2.86 4.22
N ILE A 593 -17.22 -3.09 3.06
CA ILE A 593 -16.71 -4.06 2.08
C ILE A 593 -15.46 -3.57 1.33
N ASP A 594 -15.17 -2.27 1.40
CA ASP A 594 -13.96 -1.67 0.84
C ASP A 594 -12.86 -1.52 1.90
N GLU A 595 -13.21 -1.20 3.15
CA GLU A 595 -12.26 -1.18 4.28
C GLU A 595 -11.79 -2.59 4.68
N GLY A 596 -12.66 -3.60 4.55
CA GLY A 596 -12.39 -4.97 4.99
C GLY A 596 -11.18 -5.57 4.29
N PRO A 597 -11.16 -5.61 2.94
CA PRO A 597 -10.01 -6.05 2.18
C PRO A 597 -8.73 -5.26 2.50
N ILE A 598 -8.81 -3.95 2.77
CA ILE A 598 -7.63 -3.16 3.17
C ILE A 598 -7.03 -3.74 4.46
N VAL A 599 -7.83 -3.96 5.49
CA VAL A 599 -7.35 -4.48 6.79
C VAL A 599 -6.78 -5.89 6.63
N LEU A 600 -7.54 -6.81 6.04
CA LEU A 600 -7.20 -8.22 5.97
C LEU A 600 -6.03 -8.50 5.02
N MET A 601 -5.98 -7.81 3.88
CA MET A 601 -4.95 -8.06 2.88
C MET A 601 -3.63 -7.38 3.23
N ILE A 602 -3.64 -6.24 3.94
CA ILE A 602 -2.40 -5.71 4.54
C ILE A 602 -1.86 -6.71 5.58
N GLU A 603 -2.72 -7.33 6.39
CA GLU A 603 -2.27 -8.33 7.36
C GLU A 603 -1.65 -9.56 6.68
N ASN A 604 -2.35 -10.08 5.66
CA ASN A 604 -1.85 -11.23 4.92
C ASN A 604 -0.52 -10.94 4.20
N TYR A 605 -0.31 -9.71 3.75
CA TYR A 605 0.98 -9.26 3.22
C TYR A 605 2.07 -9.24 4.31
N ARG A 606 1.74 -8.75 5.51
CA ARG A 606 2.71 -8.61 6.60
C ARG A 606 3.17 -9.94 7.17
N ASN A 607 2.24 -10.87 7.38
CA ASN A 607 2.55 -12.15 8.04
C ASN A 607 1.71 -13.35 7.60
N GLY A 608 0.63 -13.16 6.82
CA GLY A 608 -0.24 -14.24 6.37
C GLY A 608 -1.10 -14.87 7.48
N SER A 609 -1.31 -14.18 8.61
CA SER A 609 -1.97 -14.74 9.80
C SER A 609 -3.42 -15.15 9.54
N VAL A 610 -4.20 -14.34 8.81
CA VAL A 610 -5.59 -14.66 8.45
C VAL A 610 -5.63 -15.92 7.59
N TRP A 611 -4.81 -16.00 6.56
CA TRP A 611 -4.66 -17.19 5.72
C TRP A 611 -4.31 -18.45 6.51
N GLN A 612 -3.26 -18.39 7.33
CA GLN A 612 -2.80 -19.53 8.11
C GLN A 612 -3.87 -20.03 9.08
N ARG A 613 -4.64 -19.11 9.66
CA ARG A 613 -5.69 -19.41 10.61
C ARG A 613 -6.95 -19.97 9.94
N PHE A 614 -7.48 -19.26 8.94
CA PHE A 614 -8.70 -19.68 8.24
C PHE A 614 -8.55 -21.04 7.57
N MET A 615 -7.38 -21.31 6.97
CA MET A 615 -7.09 -22.57 6.29
C MET A 615 -7.01 -23.78 7.24
N GLN A 616 -6.97 -23.59 8.57
CA GLN A 616 -7.07 -24.71 9.53
C GLN A 616 -8.49 -25.27 9.66
N ASN A 617 -9.50 -24.56 9.15
CA ASN A 617 -10.88 -24.99 9.25
C ASN A 617 -11.14 -26.23 8.36
N ALA A 618 -11.58 -27.32 8.99
CA ALA A 618 -11.80 -28.60 8.31
C ALA A 618 -12.90 -28.55 7.23
N ASP A 619 -13.90 -27.68 7.38
CA ASP A 619 -14.99 -27.54 6.42
C ASP A 619 -14.52 -26.80 5.16
N VAL A 620 -13.67 -25.78 5.33
CA VAL A 620 -12.99 -25.09 4.23
C VAL A 620 -12.08 -26.07 3.47
N GLN A 621 -11.27 -26.86 4.17
CA GLN A 621 -10.41 -27.88 3.55
C GLN A 621 -11.23 -28.91 2.76
N ARG A 622 -12.34 -29.39 3.32
CA ARG A 622 -13.28 -30.29 2.64
C ARG A 622 -13.88 -29.64 1.38
N GLY A 623 -14.22 -28.36 1.45
CA GLY A 623 -14.72 -27.58 0.31
C GLY A 623 -13.70 -27.49 -0.83
N LEU A 624 -12.46 -27.12 -0.52
CA LEU A 624 -11.36 -27.06 -1.47
C LEU A 624 -11.09 -28.42 -2.12
N GLN A 625 -11.05 -29.49 -1.32
CA GLN A 625 -10.86 -30.85 -1.82
C GLN A 625 -11.99 -31.26 -2.78
N ARG A 626 -13.25 -30.97 -2.43
CA ARG A 626 -14.42 -31.27 -3.26
C ARG A 626 -14.50 -30.41 -4.53
N ALA A 627 -13.95 -29.21 -4.50
CA ALA A 627 -13.72 -28.38 -5.69
C ALA A 627 -12.56 -28.88 -6.56
N GLY A 628 -11.81 -29.89 -6.11
CA GLY A 628 -10.68 -30.46 -6.85
C GLY A 628 -9.41 -29.62 -6.78
N PHE A 629 -9.28 -28.76 -5.77
CA PHE A 629 -8.02 -28.10 -5.45
C PHE A 629 -7.02 -29.15 -4.96
N LEU A 630 -5.84 -29.09 -5.55
CA LEU A 630 -4.69 -29.87 -5.13
C LEU A 630 -3.56 -28.91 -4.75
N PRO A 631 -2.69 -29.29 -3.81
CA PRO A 631 -1.43 -28.60 -3.65
C PRO A 631 -0.71 -28.49 -4.99
N VAL A 632 0.00 -27.39 -5.19
CA VAL A 632 0.99 -27.31 -6.27
C VAL A 632 2.07 -28.33 -5.93
N THR A 633 1.87 -29.54 -6.42
CA THR A 633 2.87 -30.61 -6.39
C THR A 633 3.80 -30.34 -7.57
N ALA A 634 5.10 -30.40 -7.33
CA ALA A 634 6.07 -30.40 -8.42
C ALA A 634 5.86 -31.70 -9.23
N VAL A 635 4.92 -31.67 -10.17
CA VAL A 635 4.78 -32.66 -11.22
C VAL A 635 5.27 -32.00 -12.49
N GLU A 636 6.47 -32.37 -12.92
CA GLU A 636 6.98 -32.06 -14.25
C GLU A 636 5.96 -32.53 -15.29
N GLY A 637 5.32 -31.58 -15.99
CA GLY A 637 4.17 -31.85 -16.83
C GLY A 637 3.92 -30.81 -17.92
N LYS A 638 4.90 -30.68 -18.83
CA LYS A 638 4.85 -30.11 -20.20
C LYS A 638 4.79 -28.58 -20.38
N ASN A 639 6.00 -28.03 -20.59
CA ASN A 639 6.41 -27.00 -21.55
C ASN A 639 5.54 -25.76 -21.75
N HIS A 640 5.78 -24.75 -20.92
CA HIS A 640 5.82 -23.36 -21.37
C HIS A 640 7.17 -22.73 -21.01
N GLY A 641 8.07 -22.74 -21.99
CA GLY A 641 9.32 -21.98 -22.02
C GLY A 641 10.39 -22.45 -21.03
N ALA A 642 11.08 -23.55 -21.33
CA ALA A 642 12.40 -23.77 -20.75
C ALA A 642 13.24 -22.48 -20.97
N PRO A 643 13.96 -21.99 -19.95
CA PRO A 643 14.88 -20.87 -20.12
C PRO A 643 15.81 -21.17 -21.30
N ALA A 644 15.97 -20.26 -22.27
CA ALA A 644 16.77 -20.56 -23.47
C ALA A 644 18.28 -20.76 -23.16
N ARG A 645 18.73 -20.45 -21.93
CA ARG A 645 20.12 -20.48 -21.50
C ARG A 645 20.24 -20.76 -20.00
N PHE A 646 21.43 -21.18 -19.59
CA PHE A 646 21.83 -21.19 -18.18
C PHE A 646 21.98 -19.75 -17.67
N GLU A 647 21.47 -19.45 -16.47
CA GLU A 647 21.62 -18.13 -15.86
C GLU A 647 21.71 -18.24 -14.33
N LEU A 648 22.73 -17.62 -13.72
CA LEU A 648 22.82 -17.41 -12.27
C LEU A 648 22.49 -15.93 -11.94
N ALA A 649 21.35 -15.72 -11.30
CA ALA A 649 20.88 -14.40 -10.91
C ALA A 649 21.67 -13.86 -9.71
N GLN A 650 21.61 -12.52 -9.52
CA GLN A 650 22.11 -11.89 -8.31
C GLN A 650 21.22 -12.27 -7.11
N ASN A 651 21.81 -12.63 -5.98
CA ASN A 651 21.07 -13.00 -4.78
C ASN A 651 20.26 -11.80 -4.26
N PHE A 652 19.07 -12.05 -3.72
CA PHE A 652 18.19 -11.00 -3.21
C PHE A 652 17.62 -11.38 -1.84
N PRO A 653 17.72 -10.50 -0.82
CA PRO A 653 18.42 -9.20 -0.84
C PRO A 653 19.95 -9.36 -0.97
N ASN A 654 20.65 -8.30 -1.39
CA ASN A 654 22.12 -8.18 -1.33
C ASN A 654 22.55 -6.69 -1.22
N PRO A 655 23.16 -6.24 -0.11
CA PRO A 655 23.55 -7.03 1.06
C PRO A 655 22.38 -7.71 1.79
N PHE A 656 22.64 -8.81 2.49
CA PHE A 656 21.63 -9.62 3.16
C PHE A 656 21.89 -9.76 4.67
N ASN A 657 20.82 -9.93 5.46
CA ASN A 657 20.88 -10.17 6.90
C ASN A 657 19.67 -11.01 7.38
N PRO A 658 19.86 -12.21 7.96
CA PRO A 658 21.01 -13.09 7.80
C PRO A 658 20.83 -14.04 6.60
N SER A 659 19.70 -14.00 5.89
CA SER A 659 19.38 -14.91 4.78
C SER A 659 19.11 -14.20 3.45
N THR A 660 19.36 -14.89 2.34
CA THR A 660 19.14 -14.40 0.97
C THR A 660 18.69 -15.53 0.06
N LEU A 661 17.98 -15.21 -1.02
CA LEU A 661 17.61 -16.18 -2.07
C LEU A 661 18.62 -16.12 -3.22
N ILE A 662 19.15 -17.28 -3.59
CA ILE A 662 19.95 -17.46 -4.81
C ILE A 662 19.09 -18.17 -5.85
N ARG A 663 18.92 -17.53 -7.01
CA ARG A 663 18.11 -18.04 -8.11
C ARG A 663 18.98 -18.37 -9.31
N PHE A 664 18.66 -19.46 -9.98
CA PHE A 664 19.27 -19.77 -11.27
C PHE A 664 18.27 -20.49 -12.18
N SER A 665 18.58 -20.57 -13.47
CA SER A 665 17.76 -21.25 -14.45
C SER A 665 18.60 -22.23 -15.28
N LEU A 666 18.02 -23.39 -15.57
CA LEU A 666 18.62 -24.45 -16.39
C LEU A 666 17.80 -24.63 -17.67
N PRO A 667 18.40 -24.64 -18.87
CA PRO A 667 17.66 -24.86 -20.11
C PRO A 667 17.20 -26.31 -20.27
N GLN A 668 17.87 -27.24 -19.59
CA GLN A 668 17.62 -28.68 -19.63
C GLN A 668 18.05 -29.32 -18.30
N PRO A 669 17.54 -30.53 -17.97
CA PRO A 669 17.99 -31.27 -16.81
C PRO A 669 19.52 -31.41 -16.79
N SER A 670 20.15 -30.98 -15.69
CA SER A 670 21.61 -30.88 -15.59
C SER A 670 22.09 -31.29 -14.20
N ARG A 671 23.28 -31.90 -14.14
CA ARG A 671 23.97 -32.11 -12.87
C ARG A 671 24.53 -30.78 -12.38
N VAL A 672 24.05 -30.30 -11.24
CA VAL A 672 24.41 -29.01 -10.67
C VAL A 672 25.19 -29.12 -9.37
N GLN A 673 26.04 -28.13 -9.12
CA GLN A 673 26.59 -27.80 -7.81
C GLN A 673 26.46 -26.30 -7.58
N LEU A 674 25.74 -25.91 -6.52
CA LEU A 674 25.70 -24.53 -6.04
C LEU A 674 26.42 -24.46 -4.69
N ARG A 675 27.57 -23.79 -4.67
CA ARG A 675 28.43 -23.66 -3.48
C ARG A 675 28.67 -22.21 -3.15
N VAL A 676 28.81 -21.91 -1.86
CA VAL A 676 29.16 -20.60 -1.33
C VAL A 676 30.56 -20.66 -0.74
N PHE A 677 31.36 -19.63 -1.00
CA PHE A 677 32.77 -19.50 -0.65
C PHE A 677 33.02 -18.22 0.14
N ASP A 678 33.97 -18.27 1.07
CA ASP A 678 34.53 -17.06 1.71
C ASP A 678 35.61 -16.39 0.84
N LEU A 679 36.20 -15.29 1.34
CA LEU A 679 37.27 -14.56 0.66
C LEU A 679 38.57 -15.37 0.46
N ALA A 680 38.78 -16.43 1.23
CA ALA A 680 39.93 -17.33 1.09
C ALA A 680 39.66 -18.47 0.10
N GLY A 681 38.48 -18.52 -0.52
CA GLY A 681 38.07 -19.57 -1.44
C GLY A 681 37.64 -20.87 -0.75
N ARG A 682 37.40 -20.86 0.57
CA ARG A 682 36.91 -22.03 1.31
C ARG A 682 35.40 -22.14 1.15
N VAL A 683 34.89 -23.34 0.89
CA VAL A 683 33.45 -23.61 0.82
C VAL A 683 32.85 -23.47 2.21
N VAL A 684 31.93 -22.53 2.39
CA VAL A 684 31.18 -22.30 3.63
C VAL A 684 29.78 -22.91 3.61
N ALA A 685 29.23 -23.18 2.42
CA ALA A 685 27.95 -23.90 2.26
C ALA A 685 27.87 -24.58 0.89
N THR A 686 27.21 -25.75 0.83
CA THR A 686 26.75 -26.36 -0.42
C THR A 686 25.23 -26.36 -0.40
N LEU A 687 24.61 -25.55 -1.26
CA LEU A 687 23.16 -25.34 -1.27
C LEU A 687 22.43 -26.43 -2.07
N VAL A 688 23.08 -26.94 -3.12
CA VAL A 688 22.64 -28.13 -3.85
C VAL A 688 23.80 -28.84 -4.52
N GLN A 689 23.74 -30.17 -4.57
CA GLN A 689 24.64 -31.03 -5.33
C GLN A 689 23.84 -32.24 -5.84
N GLY A 690 23.59 -32.33 -7.15
CA GLY A 690 22.78 -33.40 -7.72
C GLY A 690 22.25 -33.06 -9.12
N THR A 691 21.37 -33.89 -9.67
CA THR A 691 20.69 -33.59 -10.93
C THR A 691 19.41 -32.81 -10.64
N LEU A 692 19.24 -31.65 -11.29
CA LEU A 692 18.01 -30.87 -11.24
C LEU A 692 17.33 -30.85 -12.62
N ALA A 693 16.01 -30.71 -12.60
CA ALA A 693 15.17 -30.51 -13.77
C ALA A 693 15.56 -29.25 -14.57
N GLY A 694 15.18 -29.19 -15.86
CA GLY A 694 15.23 -27.92 -16.61
C GLY A 694 14.18 -26.95 -16.06
N GLY A 695 14.52 -25.67 -15.95
CA GLY A 695 13.64 -24.63 -15.39
C GLY A 695 14.34 -23.72 -14.37
N PRO A 696 13.59 -22.79 -13.77
CA PRO A 696 14.07 -21.96 -12.67
C PRO A 696 14.19 -22.75 -11.36
N HIS A 697 15.20 -22.43 -10.56
CA HIS A 697 15.50 -23.01 -9.26
C HIS A 697 15.86 -21.91 -8.26
N GLU A 698 15.45 -22.07 -7.01
CA GLU A 698 15.74 -21.12 -5.92
C GLU A 698 16.24 -21.85 -4.68
N PHE A 699 17.31 -21.34 -4.07
CA PHE A 699 17.88 -21.87 -2.82
C PHE A 699 18.10 -20.74 -1.82
N VAL A 700 17.74 -20.98 -0.56
CA VAL A 700 18.01 -20.06 0.55
C VAL A 700 19.45 -20.25 1.02
N PHE A 701 20.22 -19.17 1.07
CA PHE A 701 21.50 -19.13 1.77
C PHE A 701 21.33 -18.41 3.10
N ASP A 702 21.65 -19.10 4.19
CA ASP A 702 21.58 -18.60 5.55
C ASP A 702 22.98 -18.39 6.12
N GLY A 703 23.33 -17.13 6.36
CA GLY A 703 24.61 -16.69 6.89
C GLY A 703 24.62 -16.43 8.39
N ARG A 704 23.60 -16.84 9.16
CA ARG A 704 23.53 -16.57 10.63
C ARG A 704 24.81 -16.90 11.39
N ASN A 705 25.47 -18.00 11.02
CA ASN A 705 26.69 -18.49 11.68
C ASN A 705 27.99 -18.02 11.02
N LEU A 706 27.92 -17.13 10.02
CA LEU A 706 29.07 -16.62 9.27
C LEU A 706 29.39 -15.18 9.68
N ALA A 707 30.62 -14.70 9.49
CA ALA A 707 30.99 -13.32 9.80
C ALA A 707 30.41 -12.34 8.75
N SER A 708 30.14 -11.09 9.13
CA SER A 708 29.87 -10.03 8.14
C SER A 708 31.01 -9.95 7.13
N GLY A 709 30.70 -9.85 5.85
CA GLY A 709 31.73 -9.87 4.81
C GLY A 709 31.21 -10.24 3.44
N VAL A 710 32.15 -10.32 2.51
CA VAL A 710 31.89 -10.71 1.12
C VAL A 710 31.99 -12.23 0.99
N TYR A 711 30.97 -12.82 0.39
CA TYR A 711 30.90 -14.23 0.01
C TYR A 711 30.72 -14.32 -1.50
N TRP A 712 31.15 -15.43 -2.08
CA TRP A 712 30.92 -15.74 -3.48
C TRP A 712 30.07 -16.99 -3.59
N TYR A 713 29.07 -17.03 -4.45
CA TYR A 713 28.37 -18.27 -4.76
C TYR A 713 28.59 -18.62 -6.22
N ALA A 714 28.89 -19.90 -6.48
CA ALA A 714 29.17 -20.42 -7.81
C ALA A 714 28.21 -21.55 -8.15
N LEU A 715 27.64 -21.46 -9.35
CA LEU A 715 26.85 -22.51 -9.98
C LEU A 715 27.72 -23.21 -11.03
N GLU A 716 27.85 -24.51 -10.91
CA GLU A 716 28.38 -25.40 -11.95
C GLU A 716 27.26 -26.30 -12.45
N ALA A 717 26.99 -26.30 -13.75
CA ALA A 717 25.93 -27.10 -14.40
C ALA A 717 26.43 -27.64 -15.75
N GLY A 718 27.00 -28.85 -15.76
CA GLY A 718 27.74 -29.35 -16.92
C GLY A 718 28.96 -28.47 -17.24
N GLU A 719 29.06 -27.96 -18.47
CA GLU A 719 30.12 -27.01 -18.90
C GLU A 719 29.87 -25.57 -18.41
N PHE A 720 28.66 -25.24 -17.95
CA PHE A 720 28.34 -23.90 -17.48
C PHE A 720 28.91 -23.65 -16.08
N LYS A 721 29.69 -22.58 -15.93
CA LYS A 721 30.18 -22.10 -14.63
C LYS A 721 29.96 -20.60 -14.51
N GLN A 722 29.25 -20.17 -13.48
CA GLN A 722 29.07 -18.75 -13.17
C GLN A 722 29.21 -18.51 -11.68
N MET A 723 29.84 -17.40 -11.31
CA MET A 723 30.01 -16.98 -9.93
C MET A 723 29.46 -15.56 -9.74
N ARG A 724 28.90 -15.30 -8.56
CA ARG A 724 28.31 -14.01 -8.17
C ARG A 724 28.69 -13.67 -6.73
N LYS A 725 28.70 -12.37 -6.42
CA LYS A 725 29.08 -11.83 -5.12
C LYS A 725 27.85 -11.63 -4.24
N ALA A 726 27.86 -12.16 -3.01
CA ALA A 726 26.90 -11.89 -1.95
C ALA A 726 27.59 -11.12 -0.80
N VAL A 727 26.90 -10.16 -0.17
CA VAL A 727 27.44 -9.39 0.95
C VAL A 727 26.57 -9.63 2.18
N LEU A 728 27.11 -10.30 3.20
CA LEU A 728 26.44 -10.51 4.48
C LEU A 728 26.74 -9.30 5.39
N VAL A 729 25.70 -8.71 5.97
CA VAL A 729 25.82 -7.62 6.95
C VAL A 729 25.07 -8.05 8.20
N LYS A 730 25.77 -8.23 9.31
CA LYS A 730 25.17 -8.45 10.63
C LYS A 730 24.86 -7.14 11.34
#